data_AF-A0A7W9D3S6-F1
#
_entry.id   AF-A0A7W9D3S6-F1
#
_cell.length_a   1.000
_cell.length_b   1.000
_cell.length_c   1.000
_cell.angle_alpha   90.00
_cell.angle_beta   90.00
_cell.angle_gamma   90.00
#
_symmetry.space_group_name_H-M   'P 1'
#
loop_
_entity.id
_entity.type
_entity.pdbx_description
1 polymer ?
#
loop_
_entity_poly.entity_id
_entity_poly.type
_entity_poly.pdbx_seq_one_letter_code
_entity_poly.pdbx_strand_id
1 'polypeptide(L)'
;MSIVGGGRRSIGALLLCLIAFSVPAVVHAQSAAEPSVAAPPPEKVRELIQLMNEPDVKQWLTSQLNAKPASADKPASGGGQMSELSDTLGHTRRHLELVSGAAMTLPSEVMTATMKLENEGEAAGRLRIGIQALVLFFFGLVAELVVARLINAKHMQLTERAAGVETELQAARFQFMGGVVPAIVHGVAMLVPLLIFDWPPIIESFAIACVIAIVSMRLAVSLGRLLMELIAMRRASDVLDEDGGAARIAERRRVAKYWYRRGTLFVIYFACGWAVIQAMLPLGFSDGARALVGYTLGIGLFLIAVEAVWARPAHPGANGRKVISWLLTIYFAALWCLWVTGFNGLLWLGIYAILLPRALSVSSRAVEALHDAASGVLGAGKLATVMLDRGVRAVIIALAALWLGHMLGVEAAMMMRQPESTIDRVARGILGGIVILLAADLLWHLSKTYINGKLSASAPLVNDSEEMRARRARLHTLLPIFRNILAVVIGIIAIMMVLSGLGIEIGPLIAGAGVVGVAVGFGAQTIVKDVISGIFYLWDDAFRIGEYIESGNHKGVVESFSLRSVKLRHQRGPLATVPFGALGAVNNMNRDWAIDKIILKVTYDTDLAKTKRIIKEIGQRLLDDPELAPNIIQTLKMKGVEQFGDFAIEIRLAITTKPGEVSVIRRNALAMIKQAFDENDIHFAFPTVQVASEKDAAAAAARQVIEMRTAGIEGEQQAG
;
A
#
# COMPACT_ATOMS: atom_id res chain seq x y z
N MET A 1 27.70 5.01 6.32
CA MET A 1 28.60 6.16 6.58
C MET A 1 27.98 7.39 5.92
N SER A 2 28.11 8.61 6.48
CA SER A 2 27.38 9.85 6.11
C SER A 2 25.98 10.10 6.78
N ILE A 3 25.85 9.93 8.09
CA ILE A 3 24.75 10.59 8.87
C ILE A 3 25.30 11.14 10.20
N VAL A 4 26.42 11.89 10.14
CA VAL A 4 26.97 12.60 11.31
C VAL A 4 27.17 14.11 11.04
N GLY A 5 27.10 14.56 9.78
CA GLY A 5 27.19 15.98 9.42
C GLY A 5 25.87 16.78 9.51
N GLY A 6 24.72 16.12 9.70
CA GLY A 6 23.40 16.75 9.59
C GLY A 6 22.93 17.58 10.80
N GLY A 7 23.56 17.43 11.97
CA GLY A 7 23.05 17.98 13.23
C GLY A 7 23.07 19.52 13.33
N ARG A 8 24.03 20.19 12.67
CA ARG A 8 24.08 21.68 12.65
C ARG A 8 23.03 22.29 11.73
N ARG A 9 22.73 21.65 10.59
CA ARG A 9 21.76 22.15 9.60
C ARG A 9 20.31 21.88 10.00
N SER A 10 20.03 20.73 10.62
CA SER A 10 18.68 20.37 11.06
C SER A 10 18.21 21.14 12.30
N ILE A 11 19.10 21.47 13.25
CA ILE A 11 18.74 22.26 14.44
C ILE A 11 18.56 23.74 14.10
N GLY A 12 19.41 24.28 13.19
CA GLY A 12 19.22 25.62 12.63
C GLY A 12 17.89 25.74 11.88
N ALA A 13 17.54 24.74 11.05
CA ALA A 13 16.26 24.69 10.35
C ALA A 13 15.05 24.54 11.29
N LEU A 14 15.16 23.81 12.41
CA LEU A 14 14.10 23.68 13.41
C LEU A 14 13.80 24.99 14.17
N LEU A 15 14.84 25.75 14.52
CA LEU A 15 14.69 27.10 15.09
C LEU A 15 14.14 28.08 14.05
N LEU A 16 14.54 27.92 12.78
CA LEU A 16 14.00 28.70 11.66
C LEU A 16 12.56 28.32 11.34
N CYS A 17 12.11 27.07 11.53
CA CYS A 17 10.73 26.64 11.34
C CYS A 17 9.79 27.14 12.46
N LEU A 18 10.27 27.22 13.72
CA LEU A 18 9.53 27.85 14.81
C LEU A 18 9.39 29.36 14.63
N ILE A 19 10.36 30.00 13.95
CA ILE A 19 10.31 31.44 13.61
C ILE A 19 9.59 31.68 12.26
N ALA A 20 9.56 30.71 11.35
CA ALA A 20 8.91 30.84 10.04
C ALA A 20 7.39 30.64 10.07
N PHE A 21 6.84 30.13 11.17
CA PHE A 21 5.39 30.04 11.36
C PHE A 21 4.73 31.37 11.76
N SER A 22 5.49 32.47 11.79
CA SER A 22 4.99 33.83 12.06
C SER A 22 5.14 34.79 10.87
N VAL A 23 4.96 34.32 9.63
CA VAL A 23 4.91 35.18 8.43
C VAL A 23 3.67 34.86 7.59
N PRO A 24 2.77 35.82 7.29
CA PRO A 24 1.64 35.59 6.41
C PRO A 24 2.10 35.45 4.94
N ALA A 25 1.37 34.62 4.21
CA ALA A 25 1.65 34.22 2.83
C ALA A 25 1.70 35.39 1.83
N VAL A 26 2.62 35.28 0.87
CA VAL A 26 2.79 36.17 -0.29
C VAL A 26 1.56 36.10 -1.21
N VAL A 27 0.99 37.27 -1.55
CA VAL A 27 -0.13 37.43 -2.48
C VAL A 27 0.39 37.74 -3.89
N HIS A 28 -0.16 37.03 -4.89
CA HIS A 28 -0.08 37.40 -6.31
C HIS A 28 -0.97 38.63 -6.56
N ALA A 29 -0.39 39.72 -7.05
CA ALA A 29 -1.11 40.91 -7.46
C ALA A 29 -1.83 40.67 -8.79
N GLN A 30 -3.14 40.94 -8.83
CA GLN A 30 -3.94 41.00 -10.05
C GLN A 30 -4.47 42.44 -10.20
N SER A 31 -4.29 42.97 -11.41
CA SER A 31 -4.43 44.39 -11.79
C SER A 31 -5.82 44.96 -11.51
N ALA A 32 -5.85 46.21 -11.05
CA ALA A 32 -7.04 47.03 -10.85
C ALA A 32 -7.74 47.33 -12.19
N ALA A 33 -9.07 47.27 -12.20
CA ALA A 33 -9.94 47.82 -13.24
C ALA A 33 -10.78 48.96 -12.63
N GLU A 34 -11.01 50.01 -13.43
CA GLU A 34 -11.63 51.29 -13.08
C GLU A 34 -13.11 51.21 -12.62
N PRO A 35 -13.60 52.20 -11.84
CA PRO A 35 -14.96 52.19 -11.30
C PRO A 35 -16.02 52.56 -12.34
N SER A 36 -16.97 51.66 -12.60
CA SER A 36 -18.22 51.97 -13.32
C SER A 36 -19.26 52.58 -12.38
N VAL A 37 -19.84 53.71 -12.78
CA VAL A 37 -20.93 54.43 -12.11
C VAL A 37 -22.14 53.52 -11.87
N ALA A 38 -22.60 53.43 -10.62
CA ALA A 38 -23.72 52.60 -10.19
C ALA A 38 -25.07 53.11 -10.76
N ALA A 39 -25.82 52.22 -11.40
CA ALA A 39 -27.21 52.44 -11.81
C ALA A 39 -28.13 52.56 -10.57
N PRO A 40 -29.22 53.35 -10.61
CA PRO A 40 -30.13 53.48 -9.48
C PRO A 40 -30.82 52.13 -9.17
N PRO A 41 -31.10 51.84 -7.89
CA PRO A 41 -31.59 50.54 -7.46
C PRO A 41 -33.03 50.28 -7.96
N PRO A 42 -33.36 49.00 -8.28
CA PRO A 42 -34.65 48.60 -8.83
C PRO A 42 -35.81 48.89 -7.86
N GLU A 43 -37.02 49.10 -8.41
CA GLU A 43 -38.21 49.56 -7.65
C GLU A 43 -38.50 48.78 -6.37
N LYS A 44 -38.31 47.46 -6.38
CA LYS A 44 -38.51 46.59 -5.21
C LYS A 44 -37.64 46.99 -4.00
N VAL A 45 -36.47 47.57 -4.24
CA VAL A 45 -35.57 48.05 -3.18
C VAL A 45 -36.05 49.39 -2.62
N ARG A 46 -36.68 50.24 -3.43
CA ARG A 46 -37.31 51.48 -2.93
C ARG A 46 -38.56 51.19 -2.11
N GLU A 47 -39.35 50.23 -2.55
CA GLU A 47 -40.54 49.76 -1.83
C GLU A 47 -40.16 49.16 -0.46
N LEU A 48 -39.06 48.39 -0.40
CA LEU A 48 -38.49 47.90 0.85
C LEU A 48 -38.03 49.03 1.77
N ILE A 49 -37.37 50.07 1.23
CA ILE A 49 -36.94 51.25 2.01
C ILE A 49 -38.15 52.03 2.54
N GLN A 50 -39.26 52.06 1.80
CA GLN A 50 -40.51 52.69 2.23
C GLN A 50 -41.18 51.90 3.37
N LEU A 51 -41.30 50.59 3.23
CA LEU A 51 -41.83 49.68 4.26
C LEU A 51 -40.98 49.70 5.53
N MET A 52 -39.65 49.78 5.40
CA MET A 52 -38.75 49.94 6.54
C MET A 52 -38.89 51.28 7.25
N ASN A 53 -39.50 52.29 6.60
CA ASN A 53 -39.70 53.62 7.18
C ASN A 53 -41.07 53.82 7.84
N GLU A 54 -42.01 52.89 7.66
CA GLU A 54 -43.30 52.91 8.34
C GLU A 54 -43.16 52.71 9.86
N PRO A 55 -43.91 53.46 10.68
CA PRO A 55 -43.78 53.43 12.13
C PRO A 55 -44.15 52.06 12.74
N ASP A 56 -45.13 51.36 12.15
CA ASP A 56 -45.61 50.07 12.63
C ASP A 56 -44.57 48.96 12.43
N VAL A 57 -43.85 48.98 11.30
CA VAL A 57 -42.77 48.04 10.98
C VAL A 57 -41.56 48.28 11.88
N LYS A 58 -41.23 49.54 12.18
CA LYS A 58 -40.17 49.89 13.14
C LYS A 58 -40.50 49.45 14.57
N GLN A 59 -41.76 49.59 14.99
CA GLN A 59 -42.23 49.13 16.30
C GLN A 59 -42.21 47.60 16.40
N TRP A 60 -42.65 46.91 15.34
CA TRP A 60 -42.60 45.46 15.29
C TRP A 60 -41.14 44.94 15.31
N LEU A 61 -40.22 45.53 14.54
CA LEU A 61 -38.79 45.20 14.56
C LEU A 61 -38.13 45.46 15.91
N THR A 62 -38.43 46.58 16.56
CA THR A 62 -37.90 46.88 17.91
C THR A 62 -38.46 45.93 18.97
N SER A 63 -39.72 45.50 18.85
CA SER A 63 -40.28 44.46 19.72
C SER A 63 -39.64 43.07 19.51
N GLN A 64 -39.26 42.72 18.28
CA GLN A 64 -38.52 41.49 17.98
C GLN A 64 -37.06 41.55 18.45
N LEU A 65 -36.40 42.70 18.30
CA LEU A 65 -35.04 42.93 18.80
C LEU A 65 -34.95 42.87 20.33
N ASN A 66 -35.98 43.32 21.03
CA ASN A 66 -36.03 43.28 22.50
C ASN A 66 -36.46 41.89 23.05
N ALA A 67 -36.94 40.99 22.19
CA ALA A 67 -37.46 39.67 22.58
C ALA A 67 -36.53 38.50 22.17
N LYS A 68 -35.20 38.62 22.34
CA LYS A 68 -34.29 37.45 22.37
C LYS A 68 -32.90 37.77 22.94
N PRO A 69 -32.29 36.91 23.80
CA PRO A 69 -30.95 37.12 24.30
C PRO A 69 -29.86 36.62 23.33
N ALA A 70 -28.83 37.46 23.18
CA ALA A 70 -27.43 37.18 22.82
C ALA A 70 -27.12 36.19 21.69
N SER A 71 -27.06 36.70 20.45
CA SER A 71 -26.04 36.29 19.47
C SER A 71 -25.52 37.54 18.78
N ALA A 72 -24.33 37.98 19.19
CA ALA A 72 -23.70 39.20 18.72
C ALA A 72 -23.35 39.14 17.23
N ASP A 73 -23.59 40.26 16.58
CA ASP A 73 -23.25 40.60 15.20
C ASP A 73 -21.79 40.33 14.83
N LYS A 74 -21.57 39.84 13.60
CA LYS A 74 -20.36 40.11 12.82
C LYS A 74 -20.74 41.10 11.71
N PRO A 75 -20.09 42.26 11.58
CA PRO A 75 -20.18 43.01 10.35
C PRO A 75 -19.22 42.42 9.31
N ALA A 76 -19.70 42.32 8.08
CA ALA A 76 -18.90 42.00 6.91
C ALA A 76 -18.01 43.20 6.54
N SER A 77 -16.69 42.97 6.42
CA SER A 77 -15.80 43.48 5.35
C SER A 77 -14.31 43.43 5.73
N GLY A 78 -13.49 42.83 4.87
CA GLY A 78 -12.15 43.33 4.51
C GLY A 78 -11.00 43.35 5.53
N GLY A 79 -11.05 42.65 6.68
CA GLY A 79 -10.04 42.75 7.75
C GLY A 79 -9.38 41.44 8.21
N GLY A 80 -9.25 40.43 7.35
CA GLY A 80 -8.93 39.05 7.75
C GLY A 80 -7.64 38.83 8.56
N GLN A 81 -6.60 39.65 8.38
CA GLN A 81 -5.31 39.43 9.07
C GLN A 81 -5.18 40.22 10.38
N MET A 82 -5.78 41.41 10.46
CA MET A 82 -5.68 42.27 11.64
C MET A 82 -6.64 41.83 12.75
N SER A 83 -7.77 41.21 12.37
CA SER A 83 -8.70 40.56 13.31
C SER A 83 -8.06 39.34 13.98
N GLU A 84 -7.37 38.48 13.23
CA GLU A 84 -6.75 37.26 13.79
C GLU A 84 -5.56 37.57 14.72
N LEU A 85 -4.74 38.57 14.36
CA LEU A 85 -3.67 39.04 15.25
C LEU A 85 -4.22 39.73 16.51
N SER A 86 -5.33 40.47 16.40
CA SER A 86 -6.02 41.03 17.55
C SER A 86 -6.61 39.94 18.45
N ASP A 87 -7.18 38.89 17.86
CA ASP A 87 -7.76 37.75 18.60
C ASP A 87 -6.69 36.95 19.35
N THR A 88 -5.52 36.72 18.73
CA THR A 88 -4.38 36.04 19.38
C THR A 88 -3.75 36.87 20.50
N LEU A 89 -3.60 38.19 20.31
CA LEU A 89 -3.17 39.09 21.37
C LEU A 89 -4.20 39.12 22.52
N GLY A 90 -5.49 39.17 22.18
CA GLY A 90 -6.59 39.16 23.13
C GLY A 90 -6.70 37.84 23.91
N HIS A 91 -6.40 36.70 23.29
CA HIS A 91 -6.31 35.40 23.96
C HIS A 91 -5.16 35.40 24.97
N THR A 92 -3.96 35.81 24.53
CA THR A 92 -2.76 35.84 25.38
C THR A 92 -2.96 36.76 26.58
N ARG A 93 -3.52 37.96 26.35
CA ARG A 93 -3.78 38.93 27.41
C ARG A 93 -4.78 38.40 28.45
N ARG A 94 -5.92 37.85 28.00
CA ARG A 94 -6.92 37.25 28.90
C ARG A 94 -6.33 36.11 29.71
N HIS A 95 -5.50 35.26 29.08
CA HIS A 95 -4.86 34.15 29.77
C HIS A 95 -3.86 34.62 30.83
N LEU A 96 -3.04 35.63 30.53
CA LEU A 96 -2.13 36.23 31.52
C LEU A 96 -2.89 36.93 32.65
N GLU A 97 -4.00 37.61 32.36
CA GLU A 97 -4.88 38.22 33.37
C GLU A 97 -5.50 37.16 34.30
N LEU A 98 -5.94 36.01 33.78
CA LEU A 98 -6.42 34.87 34.60
C LEU A 98 -5.34 34.32 35.54
N VAL A 99 -4.12 34.13 35.04
CA VAL A 99 -3.00 33.56 35.82
C VAL A 99 -2.47 34.56 36.85
N SER A 100 -2.35 35.84 36.48
CA SER A 100 -1.89 36.91 37.38
C SER A 100 -2.89 37.22 38.48
N GLY A 101 -4.19 37.25 38.17
CA GLY A 101 -5.25 37.40 39.17
C GLY A 101 -5.23 36.24 40.19
N ALA A 102 -4.98 35.02 39.73
CA ALA A 102 -4.87 33.86 40.60
C ALA A 102 -3.65 33.89 41.54
N ALA A 103 -2.57 34.60 41.19
CA ALA A 103 -1.43 34.76 42.08
C ALA A 103 -1.79 35.45 43.40
N MET A 104 -2.74 36.40 43.35
CA MET A 104 -3.22 37.12 44.53
C MET A 104 -4.24 36.31 45.35
N THR A 105 -4.99 35.41 44.72
CA THR A 105 -5.99 34.55 45.39
C THR A 105 -5.43 33.20 45.86
N LEU A 106 -4.25 32.81 45.38
CA LEU A 106 -3.62 31.53 45.74
C LEU A 106 -3.52 31.30 47.26
N PRO A 107 -3.10 32.27 48.10
CA PRO A 107 -2.96 32.04 49.54
C PRO A 107 -4.30 31.74 50.23
N SER A 108 -5.38 32.41 49.84
CA SER A 108 -6.72 32.18 50.42
C SER A 108 -7.35 30.89 49.90
N GLU A 109 -7.11 30.53 48.63
CA GLU A 109 -7.50 29.23 48.07
C GLU A 109 -6.79 28.08 48.79
N VAL A 110 -5.49 28.21 49.08
CA VAL A 110 -4.73 27.23 49.87
C VAL A 110 -5.32 27.07 51.26
N MET A 111 -5.63 28.17 51.96
CA MET A 111 -6.23 28.09 53.30
C MET A 111 -7.59 27.37 53.27
N THR A 112 -8.40 27.63 52.25
CA THR A 112 -9.71 26.97 52.04
C THR A 112 -9.55 25.48 51.75
N ALA A 113 -8.58 25.11 50.91
CA ALA A 113 -8.26 23.73 50.61
C ALA A 113 -7.77 22.96 51.85
N THR A 114 -6.91 23.58 52.66
CA THR A 114 -6.42 23.00 53.92
C THR A 114 -7.57 22.74 54.89
N MET A 115 -8.50 23.70 55.07
CA MET A 115 -9.66 23.50 55.93
C MET A 115 -10.56 22.35 55.45
N LYS A 116 -10.80 22.22 54.13
CA LYS A 116 -11.56 21.09 53.59
C LYS A 116 -10.89 19.75 53.89
N LEU A 117 -9.58 19.68 53.68
CA LEU A 117 -8.79 18.47 53.93
C LEU A 117 -8.73 18.12 55.42
N GLU A 118 -8.61 19.11 56.30
CA GLU A 118 -8.61 18.92 57.76
C GLU A 118 -9.96 18.43 58.26
N ASN A 119 -11.07 19.02 57.79
CA ASN A 119 -12.43 18.62 58.17
C ASN A 119 -12.74 17.18 57.73
N GLU A 120 -12.35 16.79 56.52
CA GLU A 120 -12.54 15.43 56.02
C GLU A 120 -11.60 14.42 56.69
N GLY A 121 -10.37 14.86 57.00
CA GLY A 121 -9.39 14.06 57.74
C GLY A 121 -9.79 13.79 59.19
N GLU A 122 -10.48 14.73 59.84
CA GLU A 122 -11.03 14.53 61.19
C GLU A 122 -12.28 13.63 61.15
N ALA A 123 -13.15 13.78 60.14
CA ALA A 123 -14.34 12.96 60.00
C ALA A 123 -14.03 11.48 59.70
N ALA A 124 -13.02 11.20 58.88
CA ALA A 124 -12.65 9.83 58.48
C ALA A 124 -11.52 9.20 59.33
N GLY A 125 -10.83 10.01 60.13
CA GLY A 125 -9.70 9.61 60.98
C GLY A 125 -8.35 9.67 60.26
N ARG A 126 -7.53 10.67 60.60
CA ARG A 126 -6.21 10.94 59.96
C ARG A 126 -5.27 9.74 59.92
N LEU A 127 -5.24 8.95 61.01
CA LEU A 127 -4.41 7.75 61.08
C LEU A 127 -4.85 6.67 60.08
N ARG A 128 -6.17 6.48 59.91
CA ARG A 128 -6.74 5.51 58.95
C ARG A 128 -6.36 5.89 57.53
N ILE A 129 -6.53 7.16 57.16
CA ILE A 129 -6.16 7.69 55.83
C ILE A 129 -4.66 7.50 55.59
N GLY A 130 -3.81 7.82 56.57
CA GLY A 130 -2.36 7.65 56.47
C GLY A 130 -1.96 6.19 56.22
N ILE A 131 -2.59 5.25 56.93
CA ILE A 131 -2.37 3.80 56.73
C ILE A 131 -2.86 3.38 55.33
N GLN A 132 -4.05 3.80 54.90
CA GLN A 132 -4.59 3.45 53.57
C GLN A 132 -3.68 3.98 52.45
N ALA A 133 -3.16 5.21 52.56
CA ALA A 133 -2.22 5.79 51.61
C ALA A 133 -0.88 5.04 51.58
N LEU A 134 -0.38 4.62 52.76
CA LEU A 134 0.84 3.81 52.87
C LEU A 134 0.62 2.44 52.21
N VAL A 135 -0.50 1.77 52.47
CA VAL A 135 -0.85 0.50 51.83
C VAL A 135 -0.96 0.67 50.32
N LEU A 136 -1.61 1.74 49.83
CA LEU A 136 -1.71 2.03 48.39
C LEU A 136 -0.33 2.10 47.72
N PHE A 137 0.63 2.80 48.33
CA PHE A 137 1.98 2.97 47.78
C PHE A 137 2.81 1.67 47.85
N PHE A 138 2.82 1.00 49.00
CA PHE A 138 3.69 -0.16 49.23
C PHE A 138 3.13 -1.45 48.63
N PHE A 139 1.81 -1.62 48.54
CA PHE A 139 1.20 -2.84 48.01
C PHE A 139 1.62 -3.11 46.56
N GLY A 140 1.60 -2.07 45.70
CA GLY A 140 2.10 -2.18 44.33
C GLY A 140 3.59 -2.56 44.28
N LEU A 141 4.42 -1.97 45.14
CA LEU A 141 5.87 -2.23 45.18
C LEU A 141 6.20 -3.64 45.66
N VAL A 142 5.47 -4.14 46.68
CA VAL A 142 5.60 -5.52 47.17
C VAL A 142 5.19 -6.52 46.08
N ALA A 143 4.06 -6.29 45.40
CA ALA A 143 3.61 -7.15 44.31
C ALA A 143 4.64 -7.21 43.16
N GLU A 144 5.22 -6.06 42.79
CA GLU A 144 6.30 -5.98 41.79
C GLU A 144 7.52 -6.80 42.20
N LEU A 145 8.00 -6.63 43.44
CA LEU A 145 9.18 -7.35 43.96
C LEU A 145 8.98 -8.86 43.99
N VAL A 146 7.80 -9.33 44.40
CA VAL A 146 7.47 -10.76 44.44
C VAL A 146 7.51 -11.36 43.03
N VAL A 147 6.84 -10.74 42.06
CA VAL A 147 6.81 -11.24 40.67
C VAL A 147 8.19 -11.14 40.02
N ALA A 148 8.92 -10.04 40.24
CA ALA A 148 10.28 -9.90 39.72
C ALA A 148 11.22 -10.98 40.27
N ARG A 149 11.11 -11.32 41.56
CA ARG A 149 11.89 -12.42 42.15
C ARG A 149 11.51 -13.77 41.57
N LEU A 150 10.22 -14.05 41.38
CA LEU A 150 9.76 -15.32 40.80
C LEU A 150 10.24 -15.51 39.34
N ILE A 151 10.19 -14.44 38.54
CA ILE A 151 10.66 -14.48 37.14
C ILE A 151 12.18 -14.68 37.10
N ASN A 152 12.95 -13.95 37.91
CA ASN A 152 14.40 -14.07 37.96
C ASN A 152 14.88 -15.42 38.52
N ALA A 153 14.19 -15.97 39.52
CA ALA A 153 14.52 -17.29 40.06
C ALA A 153 14.34 -18.41 39.03
N LYS A 154 13.26 -18.35 38.21
CA LYS A 154 13.05 -19.29 37.11
C LYS A 154 14.07 -19.13 35.99
N HIS A 155 14.47 -17.89 35.69
CA HIS A 155 15.51 -17.62 34.68
C HIS A 155 16.83 -18.30 35.03
N MET A 156 17.30 -18.13 36.28
CA MET A 156 18.55 -18.73 36.77
C MET A 156 18.55 -20.26 36.68
N GLN A 157 17.42 -20.90 36.98
CA GLN A 157 17.28 -22.36 36.92
C GLN A 157 17.29 -22.94 35.49
N LEU A 158 16.85 -22.16 34.50
CA LEU A 158 16.80 -22.59 33.10
C LEU A 158 18.13 -22.36 32.38
N THR A 159 18.87 -21.29 32.72
CA THR A 159 20.22 -21.04 32.17
C THR A 159 21.27 -22.03 32.68
N GLU A 160 21.12 -22.57 33.89
CA GLU A 160 22.04 -23.62 34.40
C GLU A 160 21.85 -24.99 33.73
N ARG A 161 20.70 -25.25 33.08
CA ARG A 161 20.36 -26.57 32.52
C ARG A 161 20.55 -26.69 31.00
N ALA A 162 20.80 -25.61 30.30
CA ALA A 162 20.83 -25.60 28.84
C ALA A 162 22.16 -25.06 28.28
N ALA A 163 22.95 -25.94 27.65
CA ALA A 163 24.05 -25.55 26.77
C ALA A 163 23.59 -25.76 25.31
N GLY A 164 23.11 -24.71 24.64
CA GLY A 164 22.67 -24.79 23.23
C GLY A 164 22.01 -23.50 22.72
N VAL A 165 21.92 -23.35 21.39
CA VAL A 165 21.44 -22.13 20.67
C VAL A 165 20.00 -21.68 21.05
N GLU A 166 19.18 -22.58 21.61
CA GLU A 166 17.87 -22.24 22.21
C GLU A 166 17.95 -21.28 23.42
N THR A 167 19.15 -21.06 23.96
CA THR A 167 19.40 -20.21 25.14
C THR A 167 19.29 -18.70 24.87
N GLU A 168 19.66 -18.21 23.68
CA GLU A 168 19.52 -16.79 23.35
C GLU A 168 18.04 -16.38 23.22
N LEU A 169 17.22 -17.28 22.68
CA LEU A 169 15.77 -17.12 22.59
C LEU A 169 15.10 -17.06 23.97
N GLN A 170 15.48 -17.97 24.86
CA GLN A 170 14.95 -17.97 26.22
C GLN A 170 15.45 -16.75 26.99
N ALA A 171 16.72 -16.36 26.86
CA ALA A 171 17.26 -15.17 27.51
C ALA A 171 16.53 -13.88 27.09
N ALA A 172 16.29 -13.67 25.80
CA ALA A 172 15.56 -12.50 25.31
C ALA A 172 14.10 -12.47 25.78
N ARG A 173 13.41 -13.63 25.81
CA ARG A 173 12.03 -13.76 26.33
C ARG A 173 11.96 -13.50 27.83
N PHE A 174 12.87 -14.06 28.62
CA PHE A 174 12.91 -13.86 30.06
C PHE A 174 13.29 -12.43 30.44
N GLN A 175 14.14 -11.76 29.65
CA GLN A 175 14.47 -10.36 29.84
C GLN A 175 13.29 -9.42 29.53
N PHE A 176 12.51 -9.72 28.49
CA PHE A 176 11.25 -9.01 28.20
C PHE A 176 10.23 -9.19 29.33
N MET A 177 10.03 -10.43 29.79
CA MET A 177 9.12 -10.74 30.89
C MET A 177 9.58 -10.11 32.21
N GLY A 178 10.89 -10.09 32.50
CA GLY A 178 11.44 -9.53 33.74
C GLY A 178 11.33 -8.01 33.87
N GLY A 179 11.13 -7.28 32.77
CA GLY A 179 10.97 -5.82 32.76
C GLY A 179 9.51 -5.35 32.80
N VAL A 180 8.68 -5.83 31.87
CA VAL A 180 7.32 -5.28 31.64
C VAL A 180 6.27 -5.92 32.55
N VAL A 181 6.35 -7.24 32.76
CA VAL A 181 5.33 -7.96 33.55
C VAL A 181 5.26 -7.46 35.00
N PRO A 182 6.37 -7.27 35.74
CA PRO A 182 6.32 -6.70 37.09
C PRO A 182 5.71 -5.30 37.12
N ALA A 183 5.96 -4.47 36.11
CA ALA A 183 5.39 -3.12 36.03
C ALA A 183 3.87 -3.13 35.76
N ILE A 184 3.37 -4.07 34.94
CA ILE A 184 1.93 -4.27 34.75
C ILE A 184 1.29 -4.77 36.06
N VAL A 185 1.91 -5.76 36.71
CA VAL A 185 1.43 -6.27 38.00
C VAL A 185 1.40 -5.17 39.06
N HIS A 186 2.41 -4.31 39.11
CA HIS A 186 2.42 -3.13 39.99
C HIS A 186 1.17 -2.27 39.79
N GLY A 187 0.85 -1.94 38.54
CA GLY A 187 -0.30 -1.09 38.24
C GLY A 187 -1.64 -1.74 38.55
N VAL A 188 -1.80 -3.03 38.23
CA VAL A 188 -3.00 -3.79 38.60
C VAL A 188 -3.12 -3.91 40.12
N ALA A 189 -2.02 -4.17 40.83
CA ALA A 189 -2.01 -4.27 42.28
C ALA A 189 -2.38 -2.94 42.95
N MET A 190 -1.98 -1.79 42.41
CA MET A 190 -2.38 -0.48 42.95
C MET A 190 -3.89 -0.20 42.86
N LEU A 191 -4.60 -0.83 41.93
CA LEU A 191 -6.07 -0.70 41.86
C LEU A 191 -6.76 -1.44 43.01
N VAL A 192 -6.12 -2.44 43.62
CA VAL A 192 -6.74 -3.27 44.65
C VAL A 192 -7.02 -2.48 45.95
N PRO A 193 -6.05 -1.78 46.58
CA PRO A 193 -6.34 -0.91 47.72
C PRO A 193 -7.29 0.25 47.39
N LEU A 194 -7.25 0.73 46.14
CA LEU A 194 -8.14 1.80 45.68
C LEU A 194 -9.61 1.36 45.69
N LEU A 195 -9.89 0.12 45.25
CA LEU A 195 -11.25 -0.43 45.19
C LEU A 195 -11.75 -1.05 46.51
N ILE A 196 -10.85 -1.54 47.36
CA ILE A 196 -11.21 -2.22 48.62
C ILE A 196 -11.50 -1.23 49.75
N PHE A 197 -10.83 -0.09 49.77
CA PHE A 197 -10.97 0.87 50.87
C PHE A 197 -12.08 1.88 50.58
N ASP A 198 -12.90 2.16 51.59
CA ASP A 198 -13.85 3.28 51.54
C ASP A 198 -13.07 4.60 51.74
N TRP A 199 -12.81 5.29 50.64
CA TRP A 199 -12.11 6.58 50.64
C TRP A 199 -13.09 7.74 50.75
N PRO A 200 -12.74 8.79 51.50
CA PRO A 200 -13.46 10.06 51.43
C PRO A 200 -13.33 10.71 50.03
N PRO A 201 -14.35 11.41 49.50
CA PRO A 201 -14.39 11.84 48.10
C PRO A 201 -13.19 12.68 47.61
N ILE A 202 -12.66 13.58 48.44
CA ILE A 202 -11.51 14.41 48.06
C ILE A 202 -10.23 13.56 48.03
N ILE A 203 -10.08 12.68 49.02
CA ILE A 203 -8.92 11.79 49.15
C ILE A 203 -8.94 10.70 48.06
N GLU A 204 -10.12 10.22 47.68
CA GLU A 204 -10.31 9.27 46.59
C GLU A 204 -9.79 9.85 45.26
N SER A 205 -10.21 11.08 44.94
CA SER A 205 -9.77 11.79 43.73
C SER A 205 -8.24 11.98 43.72
N PHE A 206 -7.64 12.29 44.87
CA PHE A 206 -6.20 12.37 45.04
C PHE A 206 -5.50 11.02 44.83
N ALA A 207 -6.04 9.96 45.45
CA ALA A 207 -5.52 8.60 45.33
C ALA A 207 -5.56 8.12 43.87
N ILE A 208 -6.65 8.39 43.13
CA ILE A 208 -6.76 8.08 41.69
C ILE A 208 -5.66 8.80 40.90
N ALA A 209 -5.47 10.10 41.12
CA ALA A 209 -4.43 10.87 40.42
C ALA A 209 -3.01 10.34 40.73
N CYS A 210 -2.74 10.00 41.99
CA CYS A 210 -1.47 9.39 42.39
C CYS A 210 -1.26 8.01 41.75
N VAL A 211 -2.28 7.15 41.71
CA VAL A 211 -2.20 5.83 41.06
C VAL A 211 -1.90 6.00 39.57
N ILE A 212 -2.64 6.86 38.86
CA ILE A 212 -2.40 7.11 37.42
C ILE A 212 -0.97 7.61 37.20
N ALA A 213 -0.50 8.55 38.01
CA ALA A 213 0.85 9.09 37.90
C ALA A 213 1.93 8.03 38.17
N ILE A 214 1.79 7.23 39.23
CA ILE A 214 2.75 6.19 39.59
C ILE A 214 2.76 5.08 38.52
N VAL A 215 1.59 4.62 38.07
CA VAL A 215 1.47 3.61 37.01
C VAL A 215 2.07 4.11 35.71
N SER A 216 1.75 5.34 35.30
CA SER A 216 2.30 5.94 34.07
C SER A 216 3.82 6.09 34.15
N MET A 217 4.34 6.59 35.27
CA MET A 217 5.77 6.69 35.56
C MET A 217 6.44 5.32 35.48
N ARG A 218 5.89 4.31 36.15
CA ARG A 218 6.43 2.94 36.20
C ARG A 218 6.46 2.30 34.82
N LEU A 219 5.38 2.42 34.07
CA LEU A 219 5.28 1.91 32.70
C LEU A 219 6.33 2.58 31.79
N ALA A 220 6.46 3.91 31.85
CA ALA A 220 7.43 4.64 31.05
C ALA A 220 8.90 4.27 31.40
N VAL A 221 9.22 4.08 32.68
CA VAL A 221 10.56 3.65 33.12
C VAL A 221 10.84 2.20 32.70
N SER A 222 9.88 1.30 32.88
CA SER A 222 9.95 -0.09 32.45
C SER A 222 10.16 -0.23 30.94
N LEU A 223 9.37 0.50 30.14
CA LEU A 223 9.51 0.54 28.67
C LEU A 223 10.84 1.15 28.23
N GLY A 224 11.29 2.24 28.86
CA GLY A 224 12.58 2.87 28.57
C GLY A 224 13.76 1.94 28.86
N ARG A 225 13.68 1.15 29.94
CA ARG A 225 14.69 0.15 30.29
C ARG A 225 14.73 -0.96 29.27
N LEU A 226 13.57 -1.48 28.89
CA LEU A 226 13.44 -2.53 27.90
C LEU A 226 13.99 -2.11 26.53
N LEU A 227 13.66 -0.89 26.07
CA LEU A 227 14.21 -0.34 24.84
C LEU A 227 15.74 -0.21 24.89
N MET A 228 16.29 0.20 26.04
CA MET A 228 17.74 0.32 26.23
C MET A 228 18.43 -1.04 26.18
N GLU A 229 17.84 -2.06 26.82
CA GLU A 229 18.36 -3.43 26.86
C GLU A 229 18.26 -4.11 25.48
N LEU A 230 17.14 -3.99 24.77
CA LEU A 230 16.97 -4.49 23.39
C LEU A 230 18.02 -3.91 22.43
N ILE A 231 18.21 -2.59 22.46
CA ILE A 231 19.19 -1.91 21.60
C ILE A 231 20.64 -2.28 22.00
N ALA A 232 20.88 -2.61 23.28
CA ALA A 232 22.19 -3.02 23.77
C ALA A 232 22.56 -4.46 23.37
N MET A 233 21.59 -5.38 23.26
CA MET A 233 21.81 -6.80 22.90
C MET A 233 22.33 -6.96 21.46
N ARG A 234 21.66 -6.37 20.46
CA ARG A 234 22.13 -6.41 19.05
C ARG A 234 23.56 -5.90 18.88
N ARG A 235 23.95 -4.93 19.70
CA ARG A 235 25.28 -4.33 19.61
C ARG A 235 26.38 -5.19 20.27
N ALA A 236 26.00 -6.26 20.97
CA ALA A 236 26.92 -7.25 21.52
C ALA A 236 27.24 -8.39 20.55
N SER A 237 26.38 -8.67 19.55
CA SER A 237 26.67 -9.64 18.48
C SER A 237 27.58 -9.07 17.38
N ASP A 238 27.61 -7.74 17.18
CA ASP A 238 28.59 -7.02 16.32
C ASP A 238 30.05 -7.09 16.84
N VAL A 239 30.31 -7.80 17.93
CA VAL A 239 31.62 -7.85 18.65
C VAL A 239 32.64 -8.76 17.96
N LEU A 240 32.24 -9.53 16.94
CA LEU A 240 33.11 -10.50 16.27
C LEU A 240 33.97 -9.93 15.13
N ASP A 241 33.83 -8.65 14.75
CA ASP A 241 34.74 -8.00 13.80
C ASP A 241 35.88 -7.29 14.57
N GLU A 242 37.12 -7.72 14.30
CA GLU A 242 38.36 -7.16 14.84
C GLU A 242 38.49 -5.65 14.56
N ASP A 243 39.17 -4.95 15.47
CA ASP A 243 39.55 -3.53 15.48
C ASP A 243 38.55 -2.48 16.06
N GLY A 244 38.75 -2.16 17.35
CA GLY A 244 38.28 -0.91 17.97
C GLY A 244 36.75 -0.74 18.14
N GLY A 245 35.97 -1.80 17.91
CA GLY A 245 34.52 -1.82 18.10
C GLY A 245 34.11 -1.71 19.59
N ALA A 246 34.78 -2.45 20.47
CA ALA A 246 34.42 -2.55 21.89
C ALA A 246 34.41 -1.19 22.62
N ALA A 247 35.41 -0.33 22.37
CA ALA A 247 35.51 0.99 22.99
C ALA A 247 34.38 1.93 22.52
N ARG A 248 34.07 1.94 21.22
CA ARG A 248 32.96 2.73 20.63
C ARG A 248 31.60 2.25 21.14
N ILE A 249 31.43 0.95 21.38
CA ILE A 249 30.19 0.36 21.91
C ILE A 249 30.01 0.71 23.39
N ALA A 250 31.07 0.57 24.20
CA ALA A 250 31.05 0.93 25.62
C ALA A 250 30.73 2.43 25.81
N GLU A 251 31.25 3.29 24.95
CA GLU A 251 30.94 4.72 24.96
C GLU A 251 29.48 5.00 24.58
N ARG A 252 28.96 4.37 23.52
CA ARG A 252 27.54 4.49 23.14
C ARG A 252 26.60 3.96 24.23
N ARG A 253 26.97 2.89 24.95
CA ARG A 253 26.21 2.34 26.09
C ARG A 253 26.19 3.33 27.25
N ARG A 254 27.31 4.00 27.55
CA ARG A 254 27.37 5.09 28.54
C ARG A 254 26.45 6.25 28.18
N VAL A 255 26.46 6.68 26.91
CA VAL A 255 25.57 7.74 26.41
C VAL A 255 24.09 7.34 26.52
N ALA A 256 23.75 6.11 26.14
CA ALA A 256 22.37 5.60 26.24
C ALA A 256 21.89 5.55 27.71
N LYS A 257 22.72 5.03 28.62
CA LYS A 257 22.41 4.97 30.06
C LYS A 257 22.26 6.36 30.67
N TYR A 258 23.07 7.32 30.23
CA TYR A 258 22.95 8.73 30.64
C TYR A 258 21.58 9.31 30.24
N TRP A 259 21.20 9.20 28.97
CA TRP A 259 19.92 9.73 28.48
C TRP A 259 18.72 9.00 29.08
N TYR A 260 18.81 7.68 29.30
CA TYR A 260 17.81 6.93 30.04
C TYR A 260 17.62 7.48 31.46
N ARG A 261 18.70 7.66 32.23
CA ARG A 261 18.62 8.18 33.61
C ARG A 261 18.00 9.58 33.66
N ARG A 262 18.40 10.48 32.75
CA ARG A 262 17.84 11.84 32.67
C ARG A 262 16.37 11.84 32.21
N GLY A 263 16.03 10.98 31.24
CA GLY A 263 14.66 10.79 30.79
C GLY A 263 13.75 10.23 31.89
N THR A 264 14.25 9.26 32.67
CA THR A 264 13.54 8.76 33.85
C THR A 264 13.28 9.89 34.85
N LEU A 265 14.29 10.67 35.23
CA LEU A 265 14.10 11.80 36.15
C LEU A 265 13.05 12.79 35.62
N PHE A 266 13.09 13.12 34.32
CA PHE A 266 12.11 13.98 33.66
C PHE A 266 10.69 13.40 33.76
N VAL A 267 10.50 12.12 33.47
CA VAL A 267 9.20 11.43 33.54
C VAL A 267 8.66 11.40 34.97
N ILE A 268 9.52 11.11 35.96
CA ILE A 268 9.15 11.09 37.39
C ILE A 268 8.65 12.46 37.82
N TYR A 269 9.42 13.51 37.50
CA TYR A 269 9.06 14.88 37.84
C TYR A 269 7.77 15.32 37.16
N PHE A 270 7.61 15.01 35.86
CA PHE A 270 6.39 15.31 35.10
C PHE A 270 5.16 14.62 35.68
N ALA A 271 5.25 13.31 35.98
CA ALA A 271 4.13 12.56 36.56
C ALA A 271 3.74 13.07 37.95
N CYS A 272 4.73 13.42 38.78
CA CYS A 272 4.50 14.05 40.08
C CYS A 272 3.81 15.41 39.93
N GLY A 273 4.31 16.27 39.05
CA GLY A 273 3.70 17.57 38.80
C GLY A 273 2.27 17.47 38.25
N TRP A 274 2.02 16.51 37.35
CA TRP A 274 0.67 16.21 36.85
C TRP A 274 -0.26 15.75 37.98
N ALA A 275 0.20 14.88 38.88
CA ALA A 275 -0.59 14.45 40.05
C ALA A 275 -0.94 15.63 40.96
N VAL A 276 0.00 16.55 41.21
CA VAL A 276 -0.22 17.77 42.00
C VAL A 276 -1.28 18.65 41.34
N ILE A 277 -1.21 18.88 40.03
CA ILE A 277 -2.21 19.70 39.32
C ILE A 277 -3.60 19.05 39.36
N GLN A 278 -3.69 17.72 39.23
CA GLN A 278 -4.97 17.01 39.31
C GLN A 278 -5.54 16.99 40.72
N ALA A 279 -4.69 16.92 41.75
CA ALA A 279 -5.08 17.01 43.16
C ALA A 279 -5.76 18.33 43.52
N MET A 280 -5.41 19.42 42.82
CA MET A 280 -5.98 20.74 43.06
C MET A 280 -7.43 20.87 42.58
N LEU A 281 -7.87 20.06 41.60
CA LEU A 281 -9.24 20.12 41.09
C LEU A 281 -10.32 19.80 42.15
N PRO A 282 -10.28 18.65 42.87
CA PRO A 282 -11.27 18.33 43.89
C PRO A 282 -11.22 19.26 45.11
N LEU A 283 -10.08 19.89 45.38
CA LEU A 283 -9.92 20.87 46.47
C LEU A 283 -10.63 22.21 46.17
N GLY A 284 -11.00 22.44 44.91
CA GLY A 284 -11.74 23.62 44.46
C GLY A 284 -10.84 24.80 44.09
N PHE A 285 -9.60 24.55 43.69
CA PHE A 285 -8.72 25.60 43.16
C PHE A 285 -9.22 26.11 41.80
N SER A 286 -9.05 27.40 41.56
CA SER A 286 -9.40 28.03 40.28
C SER A 286 -8.51 27.54 39.13
N ASP A 287 -8.99 27.63 37.89
CA ASP A 287 -8.22 27.26 36.69
C ASP A 287 -6.92 28.07 36.57
N GLY A 288 -6.96 29.35 36.96
CA GLY A 288 -5.79 30.22 37.01
C GLY A 288 -4.76 29.77 38.05
N ALA A 289 -5.20 29.37 39.24
CA ALA A 289 -4.33 28.87 40.31
C ALA A 289 -3.63 27.56 39.90
N ARG A 290 -4.38 26.64 39.27
CA ARG A 290 -3.84 25.39 38.73
C ARG A 290 -2.84 25.63 37.61
N ALA A 291 -3.13 26.59 36.71
CA ALA A 291 -2.20 26.99 35.66
C ALA A 291 -0.90 27.58 36.23
N LEU A 292 -1.00 28.46 37.24
CA LEU A 292 0.15 29.07 37.91
C LEU A 292 1.05 28.01 38.59
N VAL A 293 0.46 27.08 39.34
CA VAL A 293 1.20 25.96 39.95
C VAL A 293 1.81 25.06 38.87
N GLY A 294 1.08 24.82 37.78
CA GLY A 294 1.64 24.13 36.63
C GLY A 294 2.89 24.83 36.07
N TYR A 295 2.81 26.13 35.77
CA TYR A 295 3.90 26.89 35.19
C TYR A 295 5.15 26.95 36.07
N THR A 296 4.96 27.10 37.39
CA THR A 296 6.05 27.03 38.35
C THR A 296 6.70 25.64 38.39
N LEU A 297 5.90 24.57 38.41
CA LEU A 297 6.41 23.21 38.31
C LEU A 297 7.17 22.98 37.00
N GLY A 298 6.70 23.53 35.87
CA GLY A 298 7.41 23.36 34.60
C GLY A 298 8.73 24.12 34.49
N ILE A 299 9.02 25.10 35.36
CA ILE A 299 10.39 25.64 35.50
C ILE A 299 11.34 24.53 35.93
N GLY A 300 10.95 23.67 36.88
CA GLY A 300 11.74 22.50 37.26
C GLY A 300 11.96 21.53 36.09
N LEU A 301 10.91 21.30 35.27
CA LEU A 301 11.02 20.46 34.07
C LEU A 301 11.99 21.06 33.04
N PHE A 302 11.94 22.38 32.85
CA PHE A 302 12.87 23.13 32.00
C PHE A 302 14.32 23.02 32.52
N LEU A 303 14.54 23.23 33.82
CA LEU A 303 15.86 23.11 34.44
C LEU A 303 16.44 21.70 34.28
N ILE A 304 15.63 20.66 34.48
CA ILE A 304 16.02 19.26 34.25
C ILE A 304 16.42 19.04 32.78
N ALA A 305 15.66 19.59 31.83
CA ALA A 305 15.93 19.47 30.40
C ALA A 305 17.23 20.19 30.00
N VAL A 306 17.45 21.41 30.51
CA VAL A 306 18.69 22.18 30.29
C VAL A 306 19.88 21.44 30.90
N GLU A 307 19.79 21.02 32.15
CA GLU A 307 20.85 20.25 32.81
C GLU A 307 21.18 18.97 32.02
N ALA A 308 20.17 18.25 31.51
CA ALA A 308 20.36 17.05 30.70
C ALA A 308 21.12 17.33 29.39
N VAL A 309 20.86 18.47 28.73
CA VAL A 309 21.54 18.87 27.49
C VAL A 309 22.99 19.28 27.74
N TRP A 310 23.23 20.00 28.84
CA TRP A 310 24.56 20.52 29.18
C TRP A 310 25.46 19.44 29.77
N ALA A 311 24.94 18.52 30.58
CA ALA A 311 25.70 17.42 31.18
C ALA A 311 25.90 16.20 30.23
N ARG A 312 25.54 16.31 28.94
CA ARG A 312 25.68 15.20 27.98
C ARG A 312 27.14 14.71 27.86
N PRO A 313 27.41 13.40 27.81
CA PRO A 313 28.76 12.89 27.58
C PRO A 313 29.26 13.34 26.18
N ALA A 314 30.52 13.73 26.05
CA ALA A 314 31.07 14.17 24.76
C ALA A 314 32.41 13.51 24.43
N HIS A 315 32.62 13.33 23.13
CA HIS A 315 33.90 12.91 22.57
C HIS A 315 34.93 14.06 22.65
N PRO A 316 36.21 13.77 22.90
CA PRO A 316 37.29 14.75 22.74
C PRO A 316 37.30 15.27 21.29
N GLY A 317 37.21 16.60 21.09
CA GLY A 317 37.33 17.25 19.77
C GLY A 317 36.06 17.84 19.13
N ALA A 318 34.88 17.75 19.77
CA ALA A 318 33.63 18.27 19.19
C ALA A 318 33.42 19.80 19.39
N ASN A 319 34.06 20.62 18.54
CA ASN A 319 33.99 22.10 18.60
C ASN A 319 32.57 22.70 18.39
N GLY A 320 31.56 21.91 18.00
CA GLY A 320 30.17 22.35 17.82
C GLY A 320 29.24 22.19 19.05
N ARG A 321 29.74 21.67 20.18
CA ARG A 321 28.90 21.31 21.34
C ARG A 321 28.21 22.51 22.00
N LYS A 322 28.97 23.58 22.26
CA LYS A 322 28.47 24.76 22.99
C LYS A 322 27.31 25.42 22.23
N VAL A 323 27.48 25.61 20.93
CA VAL A 323 26.45 26.19 20.03
C VAL A 323 25.17 25.36 20.06
N ILE A 324 25.25 24.03 19.88
CA ILE A 324 24.06 23.15 19.91
C ILE A 324 23.36 23.18 21.28
N SER A 325 24.13 23.27 22.38
CA SER A 325 23.56 23.31 23.73
C SER A 325 22.80 24.62 23.98
N TRP A 326 23.36 25.74 23.53
CA TRP A 326 22.68 27.04 23.55
C TRP A 326 21.41 27.05 22.70
N LEU A 327 21.46 26.55 21.47
CA LEU A 327 20.28 26.46 20.60
C LEU A 327 19.16 25.63 21.24
N LEU A 328 19.50 24.48 21.85
CA LEU A 328 18.51 23.64 22.55
C LEU A 328 17.96 24.32 23.82
N THR A 329 18.79 25.09 24.53
CA THR A 329 18.35 25.84 25.72
C THR A 329 17.36 26.94 25.33
N ILE A 330 17.67 27.70 24.28
CA ILE A 330 16.77 28.73 23.72
C ILE A 330 15.46 28.09 23.26
N TYR A 331 15.55 26.95 22.58
CA TYR A 331 14.38 26.21 22.11
C TYR A 331 13.49 25.72 23.28
N PHE A 332 14.07 25.15 24.35
CA PHE A 332 13.28 24.75 25.53
C PHE A 332 12.67 25.94 26.26
N ALA A 333 13.37 27.07 26.31
CA ALA A 333 12.82 28.31 26.87
C ALA A 333 11.63 28.80 26.03
N ALA A 334 11.74 28.75 24.70
CA ALA A 334 10.62 29.09 23.80
C ALA A 334 9.41 28.17 23.99
N LEU A 335 9.62 26.86 24.17
CA LEU A 335 8.53 25.92 24.48
C LEU A 335 7.84 26.25 25.81
N TRP A 336 8.62 26.58 26.84
CA TRP A 336 8.05 26.99 28.13
C TRP A 336 7.28 28.31 28.00
N CYS A 337 7.79 29.29 27.27
CA CYS A 337 7.05 30.53 26.98
C CYS A 337 5.73 30.27 26.23
N LEU A 338 5.73 29.39 25.23
CA LEU A 338 4.51 28.97 24.51
C LEU A 338 3.48 28.34 25.44
N TRP A 339 3.95 27.59 26.44
CA TRP A 339 3.08 26.99 27.46
C TRP A 339 2.43 28.04 28.36
N VAL A 340 3.23 28.97 28.89
CA VAL A 340 2.77 30.03 29.79
C VAL A 340 1.79 30.98 29.10
N THR A 341 1.99 31.24 27.82
CA THR A 341 1.11 32.08 26.98
C THR A 341 -0.17 31.37 26.53
N GLY A 342 -0.34 30.08 26.84
CA GLY A 342 -1.56 29.32 26.55
C GLY A 342 -1.64 28.74 25.13
N PHE A 343 -0.57 28.80 24.34
CA PHE A 343 -0.52 28.24 22.98
C PHE A 343 -0.23 26.73 22.99
N ASN A 344 -1.15 25.95 23.55
CA ASN A 344 -0.99 24.50 23.72
C ASN A 344 -0.71 23.76 22.40
N GLY A 345 -1.38 24.12 21.30
CA GLY A 345 -1.14 23.50 19.99
C GLY A 345 0.29 23.68 19.46
N LEU A 346 0.82 24.92 19.51
CA LEU A 346 2.18 25.22 19.06
C LEU A 346 3.25 24.58 19.96
N LEU A 347 3.00 24.52 21.27
CA LEU A 347 3.87 23.81 22.21
C LEU A 347 4.07 22.37 21.77
N TRP A 348 2.98 21.65 21.52
CA TRP A 348 3.05 20.23 21.19
C TRP A 348 3.59 19.95 19.79
N LEU A 349 3.29 20.82 18.82
CA LEU A 349 3.97 20.81 17.52
C LEU A 349 5.48 20.94 17.71
N GLY A 350 5.90 21.89 18.55
CA GLY A 350 7.29 22.05 18.96
C GLY A 350 7.86 20.77 19.54
N ILE A 351 7.28 20.22 20.61
CA ILE A 351 7.73 18.98 21.27
C ILE A 351 7.90 17.85 20.25
N TYR A 352 6.91 17.61 19.39
CA TYR A 352 6.97 16.55 18.39
C TYR A 352 8.02 16.79 17.32
N ALA A 353 8.38 18.03 16.99
CA ALA A 353 9.44 18.32 16.03
C ALA A 353 10.81 17.73 16.43
N ILE A 354 11.08 17.56 17.74
CA ILE A 354 12.28 16.87 18.25
C ILE A 354 11.99 15.42 18.66
N LEU A 355 10.87 15.18 19.35
CA LEU A 355 10.58 13.89 19.95
C LEU A 355 10.22 12.84 18.89
N LEU A 356 9.42 13.20 17.88
CA LEU A 356 8.92 12.25 16.88
C LEU A 356 10.05 11.62 16.05
N PRO A 357 11.01 12.36 15.46
CA PRO A 357 12.12 11.74 14.73
C PRO A 357 12.96 10.81 15.62
N ARG A 358 13.13 11.16 16.90
CA ARG A 358 13.88 10.34 17.86
C ARG A 358 13.11 9.07 18.21
N ALA A 359 11.82 9.17 18.50
CA ALA A 359 10.94 8.03 18.76
C ALA A 359 10.90 7.06 17.57
N LEU A 360 10.80 7.57 16.34
CA LEU A 360 10.84 6.75 15.11
C LEU A 360 12.21 6.08 14.92
N SER A 361 13.30 6.77 15.25
CA SER A 361 14.65 6.17 15.17
C SER A 361 14.92 5.10 16.24
N VAL A 362 14.31 5.23 17.42
CA VAL A 362 14.46 4.28 18.52
C VAL A 362 13.59 3.07 18.27
N SER A 363 12.34 3.27 17.86
CA SER A 363 11.41 2.19 17.51
C SER A 363 11.95 1.34 16.36
N SER A 364 12.51 1.94 15.30
CA SER A 364 13.07 1.16 14.20
C SER A 364 14.23 0.28 14.64
N ARG A 365 15.12 0.80 15.50
CA ARG A 365 16.23 0.02 16.07
C ARG A 365 15.73 -1.10 16.98
N ALA A 366 14.64 -0.85 17.73
CA ALA A 366 14.03 -1.87 18.56
C ALA A 366 13.37 -2.98 17.73
N VAL A 367 12.68 -2.62 16.63
CA VAL A 367 12.09 -3.59 15.70
C VAL A 367 13.16 -4.41 14.98
N GLU A 368 14.24 -3.77 14.53
CA GLU A 368 15.39 -4.49 13.96
C GLU A 368 16.00 -5.48 14.98
N ALA A 369 16.24 -5.03 16.22
CA ALA A 369 16.77 -5.91 17.26
C ALA A 369 15.82 -7.07 17.61
N LEU A 370 14.51 -6.80 17.64
CA LEU A 370 13.50 -7.83 17.85
C LEU A 370 13.44 -8.82 16.68
N HIS A 371 13.58 -8.34 15.44
CA HIS A 371 13.64 -9.20 14.28
C HIS A 371 14.89 -10.07 14.28
N ASP A 372 16.08 -9.52 14.52
CA ASP A 372 17.31 -10.30 14.54
C ASP A 372 17.19 -11.42 15.58
N ALA A 373 16.64 -11.12 16.77
CA ALA A 373 16.32 -12.12 17.79
C ALA A 373 15.24 -13.14 17.36
N ALA A 374 14.23 -12.73 16.57
CA ALA A 374 13.17 -13.62 16.08
C ALA A 374 13.55 -14.43 14.83
N SER A 375 14.53 -13.97 14.05
CA SER A 375 14.97 -14.59 12.80
C SER A 375 15.63 -15.94 13.04
N GLY A 376 16.32 -16.10 14.19
CA GLY A 376 16.82 -17.38 14.68
C GLY A 376 15.73 -18.36 15.18
N VAL A 377 14.47 -17.92 15.31
CA VAL A 377 13.40 -18.66 16.01
C VAL A 377 12.25 -19.06 15.10
N LEU A 378 11.76 -18.13 14.29
CA LEU A 378 10.50 -18.28 13.55
C LEU A 378 10.68 -18.36 12.04
N GLY A 379 11.93 -18.33 11.53
CA GLY A 379 12.18 -18.20 10.08
C GLY A 379 11.44 -17.01 9.47
N ALA A 380 11.17 -15.97 10.29
CA ALA A 380 10.33 -14.85 9.91
C ALA A 380 10.94 -14.17 8.69
N GLY A 381 10.26 -14.27 7.54
CA GLY A 381 10.78 -13.75 6.29
C GLY A 381 11.01 -12.24 6.35
N LYS A 382 11.94 -11.73 5.53
CA LYS A 382 12.26 -10.30 5.35
C LYS A 382 11.02 -9.40 5.13
N LEU A 383 9.88 -9.96 4.74
CA LEU A 383 8.60 -9.26 4.60
C LEU A 383 8.00 -8.83 5.95
N ALA A 384 8.01 -9.72 6.95
CA ALA A 384 7.41 -9.44 8.26
C ALA A 384 8.11 -8.29 8.99
N THR A 385 9.40 -8.12 8.76
CA THR A 385 10.25 -7.10 9.39
C THR A 385 9.96 -5.72 8.87
N VAL A 386 9.80 -5.60 7.56
CA VAL A 386 9.44 -4.34 6.91
C VAL A 386 8.02 -3.97 7.30
N MET A 387 7.09 -4.94 7.36
CA MET A 387 5.74 -4.69 7.85
C MET A 387 5.71 -4.25 9.30
N LEU A 388 6.53 -4.85 10.17
CA LEU A 388 6.61 -4.48 11.57
C LEU A 388 7.25 -3.10 11.77
N ASP A 389 8.37 -2.79 11.11
CA ASP A 389 9.04 -1.48 11.23
C ASP A 389 8.13 -0.36 10.71
N ARG A 390 7.52 -0.56 9.53
CA ARG A 390 6.65 0.44 8.92
C ARG A 390 5.33 0.57 9.67
N GLY A 391 4.75 -0.55 10.12
CA GLY A 391 3.55 -0.56 10.94
C GLY A 391 3.74 0.19 12.24
N VAL A 392 4.82 -0.10 12.98
CA VAL A 392 5.15 0.62 14.23
C VAL A 392 5.37 2.11 13.99
N ARG A 393 6.11 2.48 12.94
CA ARG A 393 6.30 3.89 12.57
C ARG A 393 4.97 4.58 12.23
N ALA A 394 4.12 3.94 11.44
CA ALA A 394 2.81 4.46 11.07
C ALA A 394 1.91 4.65 12.30
N VAL A 395 1.89 3.69 13.23
CA VAL A 395 1.15 3.80 14.49
C VAL A 395 1.67 4.98 15.33
N ILE A 396 2.98 5.13 15.48
CA ILE A 396 3.58 6.25 16.23
C ILE A 396 3.18 7.60 15.61
N ILE A 397 3.28 7.73 14.27
CA ILE A 397 2.95 8.97 13.57
C ILE A 397 1.43 9.24 13.63
N ALA A 398 0.60 8.21 13.48
CA ALA A 398 -0.85 8.34 13.57
C ALA A 398 -1.30 8.76 14.96
N LEU A 399 -0.76 8.14 16.03
CA LEU A 399 -1.04 8.55 17.40
C LEU A 399 -0.58 9.99 17.67
N ALA A 400 0.61 10.37 17.22
CA ALA A 400 1.09 11.75 17.35
C ALA A 400 0.21 12.75 16.58
N ALA A 401 -0.25 12.40 15.38
CA ALA A 401 -1.14 13.24 14.58
C ALA A 401 -2.53 13.38 15.23
N LEU A 402 -3.16 12.27 15.66
CA LEU A 402 -4.45 12.30 16.35
C LEU A 402 -4.39 13.14 17.62
N TRP A 403 -3.33 12.96 18.39
CA TRP A 403 -3.10 13.69 19.62
C TRP A 403 -2.85 15.19 19.37
N LEU A 404 -2.08 15.53 18.33
CA LEU A 404 -1.88 16.92 17.91
C LEU A 404 -3.19 17.55 17.43
N GLY A 405 -4.02 16.79 16.70
CA GLY A 405 -5.35 17.22 16.28
C GLY A 405 -6.26 17.52 17.46
N HIS A 406 -6.27 16.64 18.47
CA HIS A 406 -7.01 16.85 19.70
C HIS A 406 -6.57 18.14 20.42
N MET A 407 -5.26 18.40 20.53
CA MET A 407 -4.75 19.64 21.15
C MET A 407 -5.03 20.91 20.35
N LEU A 408 -5.19 20.78 19.03
CA LEU A 408 -5.59 21.89 18.16
C LEU A 408 -7.10 22.13 18.17
N GLY A 409 -7.87 21.40 18.99
CA GLY A 409 -9.33 21.54 19.08
C GLY A 409 -10.09 20.80 17.97
N VAL A 410 -9.40 20.01 17.15
CA VAL A 410 -10.02 19.13 16.15
C VAL A 410 -10.49 17.86 16.86
N GLU A 411 -11.61 17.95 17.58
CA GLU A 411 -12.23 16.76 18.17
C GLU A 411 -12.68 15.80 17.06
N ALA A 412 -12.56 14.49 17.31
CA ALA A 412 -12.97 13.45 16.35
C ALA A 412 -14.43 13.60 15.88
N ALA A 413 -15.28 14.19 16.73
CA ALA A 413 -16.67 14.53 16.41
C ALA A 413 -16.82 15.61 15.33
N MET A 414 -15.83 16.51 15.15
CA MET A 414 -15.84 17.52 14.09
C MET A 414 -15.57 16.96 12.71
N MET A 415 -15.03 15.74 12.56
CA MET A 415 -14.71 15.19 11.24
C MET A 415 -15.96 15.02 10.35
N MET A 416 -17.15 14.94 10.95
CA MET A 416 -18.45 14.90 10.27
C MET A 416 -19.21 16.24 10.23
N ARG A 417 -18.78 17.28 10.98
CA ARG A 417 -19.39 18.62 10.91
C ARG A 417 -18.68 19.49 9.85
N GLN A 418 -19.47 20.28 9.11
CA GLN A 418 -18.93 21.24 8.15
C GLN A 418 -18.08 22.29 8.90
N PRO A 419 -16.83 22.54 8.47
CA PRO A 419 -15.93 23.45 9.17
C PRO A 419 -16.35 24.92 8.98
N GLU A 420 -16.56 25.59 10.10
CA GLU A 420 -16.92 27.01 10.23
C GLU A 420 -15.74 27.95 9.91
N SER A 421 -14.49 27.51 10.09
CA SER A 421 -13.27 28.31 9.85
C SER A 421 -12.32 27.69 8.81
N THR A 422 -11.55 28.54 8.12
CA THR A 422 -10.48 28.15 7.17
C THR A 422 -9.35 27.39 7.85
N ILE A 423 -9.05 27.71 9.11
CA ILE A 423 -8.02 27.05 9.91
C ILE A 423 -8.39 25.59 10.19
N ASP A 424 -9.67 25.32 10.51
CA ASP A 424 -10.15 23.96 10.76
C ASP A 424 -10.09 23.07 9.51
N ARG A 425 -10.32 23.65 8.32
CA ARG A 425 -10.19 22.94 7.03
C ARG A 425 -8.74 22.53 6.79
N VAL A 426 -7.81 23.47 6.95
CA VAL A 426 -6.37 23.21 6.74
C VAL A 426 -5.85 22.22 7.78
N ALA A 427 -6.21 22.38 9.05
CA ALA A 427 -5.80 21.46 10.11
C ALA A 427 -6.32 20.03 9.87
N ARG A 428 -7.60 19.88 9.51
CA ARG A 428 -8.19 18.58 9.14
C ARG A 428 -7.53 17.99 7.90
N GLY A 429 -7.26 18.80 6.88
CA GLY A 429 -6.59 18.39 5.65
C GLY A 429 -5.15 17.94 5.88
N ILE A 430 -4.39 18.62 6.74
CA ILE A 430 -3.04 18.21 7.15
C ILE A 430 -3.09 16.86 7.89
N LEU A 431 -3.99 16.71 8.85
CA LEU A 431 -4.15 15.47 9.61
C LEU A 431 -4.55 14.29 8.72
N GLY A 432 -5.57 14.49 7.87
CA GLY A 432 -5.98 13.51 6.87
C GLY A 432 -4.85 13.19 5.89
N GLY A 433 -4.11 14.22 5.46
CA GLY A 433 -2.96 14.09 4.58
C GLY A 433 -1.84 13.25 5.20
N ILE A 434 -1.56 13.40 6.50
CA ILE A 434 -0.60 12.54 7.21
C ILE A 434 -1.04 11.08 7.15
N VAL A 435 -2.32 10.79 7.45
CA VAL A 435 -2.85 9.41 7.41
C VAL A 435 -2.75 8.81 6.00
N ILE A 436 -3.12 9.58 4.97
CA ILE A 436 -3.00 9.18 3.56
C ILE A 436 -1.55 8.88 3.19
N LEU A 437 -0.61 9.75 3.57
CA LEU A 437 0.82 9.57 3.29
C LEU A 437 1.40 8.34 4.01
N LEU A 438 0.94 8.05 5.23
CA LEU A 438 1.31 6.83 5.95
C LEU A 438 0.78 5.57 5.26
N ALA A 439 -0.47 5.58 4.81
CA ALA A 439 -1.06 4.47 4.06
C ALA A 439 -0.31 4.25 2.73
N ALA A 440 0.03 5.34 2.02
CA ALA A 440 0.82 5.30 0.79
C ALA A 440 2.25 4.78 1.03
N ASP A 441 2.93 5.24 2.08
CA ASP A 441 4.27 4.75 2.47
C ASP A 441 4.23 3.25 2.78
N LEU A 442 3.22 2.80 3.54
CA LEU A 442 3.04 1.40 3.89
C LEU A 442 2.78 0.54 2.64
N LEU A 443 1.87 0.97 1.77
CA LEU A 443 1.54 0.27 0.53
C LEU A 443 2.75 0.18 -0.41
N TRP A 444 3.52 1.27 -0.53
CA TRP A 444 4.74 1.30 -1.32
C TRP A 444 5.80 0.34 -0.79
N HIS A 445 6.06 0.37 0.53
CA HIS A 445 7.05 -0.52 1.13
C HIS A 445 6.62 -1.99 1.08
N LEU A 446 5.34 -2.29 1.23
CA LEU A 446 4.80 -3.63 1.07
C LEU A 446 5.04 -4.14 -0.36
N SER A 447 4.68 -3.33 -1.35
CA SER A 447 4.86 -3.66 -2.77
C SER A 447 6.34 -3.84 -3.13
N LYS A 448 7.20 -2.92 -2.69
CA LYS A 448 8.65 -2.99 -2.90
C LYS A 448 9.25 -4.24 -2.28
N THR A 449 8.83 -4.61 -1.08
CA THR A 449 9.36 -5.79 -0.38
C THR A 449 8.89 -7.07 -1.01
N TYR A 450 7.64 -7.14 -1.47
CA TYR A 450 7.12 -8.28 -2.22
C TYR A 450 7.88 -8.49 -3.53
N ILE A 451 8.08 -7.42 -4.30
CA ILE A 451 8.85 -7.44 -5.56
C ILE A 451 10.31 -7.85 -5.31
N ASN A 452 10.97 -7.24 -4.32
CA ASN A 452 12.35 -7.58 -3.97
C ASN A 452 12.47 -9.02 -3.46
N GLY A 453 11.50 -9.51 -2.69
CA GLY A 453 11.44 -10.91 -2.24
C GLY A 453 11.36 -11.88 -3.41
N LYS A 454 10.52 -11.60 -4.41
CA LYS A 454 10.46 -12.39 -5.66
C LYS A 454 11.75 -12.32 -6.48
N LEU A 455 12.42 -11.16 -6.52
CA LEU A 455 13.73 -11.00 -7.18
C LEU A 455 14.81 -11.83 -6.49
N SER A 456 14.91 -11.78 -5.15
CA SER A 456 15.89 -12.54 -4.38
C SER A 456 15.66 -14.05 -4.45
N ALA A 457 14.40 -14.50 -4.47
CA ALA A 457 14.04 -15.90 -4.69
C ALA A 457 14.32 -16.39 -6.13
N SER A 458 14.56 -15.46 -7.06
CA SER A 458 14.90 -15.73 -8.45
C SER A 458 16.41 -15.70 -8.72
N ALA A 459 17.26 -15.75 -7.68
CA ALA A 459 18.70 -15.90 -7.85
C ALA A 459 19.03 -17.29 -8.47
N PRO A 460 19.99 -17.38 -9.40
CA PRO A 460 20.28 -18.64 -10.10
C PRO A 460 20.81 -19.69 -9.12
N LEU A 461 20.15 -20.84 -9.06
CA LEU A 461 20.64 -22.03 -8.37
C LEU A 461 21.44 -22.89 -9.35
N VAL A 462 22.44 -23.61 -8.84
CA VAL A 462 23.38 -24.39 -9.66
C VAL A 462 22.66 -25.46 -10.52
N ASN A 463 21.51 -25.98 -10.04
CA ASN A 463 20.76 -27.08 -10.67
C ASN A 463 19.58 -26.65 -11.57
N ASP A 464 19.48 -25.37 -11.91
CA ASP A 464 18.36 -24.86 -12.69
C ASP A 464 18.39 -25.30 -14.17
N SER A 465 17.23 -25.67 -14.75
CA SER A 465 17.13 -25.89 -16.20
C SER A 465 17.34 -24.59 -16.99
N GLU A 466 17.78 -24.68 -18.26
CA GLU A 466 17.95 -23.50 -19.12
C GLU A 466 16.69 -22.64 -19.24
N GLU A 467 15.51 -23.27 -19.32
CA GLU A 467 14.22 -22.58 -19.37
C GLU A 467 13.94 -21.76 -18.10
N MET A 468 14.26 -22.31 -16.93
CA MET A 468 14.07 -21.61 -15.66
C MET A 468 15.04 -20.43 -15.54
N ARG A 469 16.28 -20.57 -16.04
CA ARG A 469 17.25 -19.45 -16.07
C ARG A 469 16.75 -18.31 -16.97
N ALA A 470 16.25 -18.63 -18.16
CA ALA A 470 15.68 -17.63 -19.07
C ALA A 470 14.44 -16.94 -18.47
N ARG A 471 13.57 -17.69 -17.78
CA ARG A 471 12.40 -17.11 -17.08
C ARG A 471 12.82 -16.16 -15.97
N ARG A 472 13.81 -16.51 -15.15
CA ARG A 472 14.30 -15.65 -14.07
C ARG A 472 15.04 -14.42 -14.58
N ALA A 473 15.82 -14.54 -15.64
CA ALA A 473 16.45 -13.39 -16.30
C ALA A 473 15.41 -12.35 -16.76
N ARG A 474 14.29 -12.81 -17.35
CA ARG A 474 13.16 -11.93 -17.71
C ARG A 474 12.49 -11.29 -16.50
N LEU A 475 12.28 -12.04 -15.41
CA LEU A 475 11.72 -11.47 -14.18
C LEU A 475 12.62 -10.39 -13.60
N HIS A 476 13.94 -10.57 -13.65
CA HIS A 476 14.91 -9.61 -13.14
C HIS A 476 14.89 -8.26 -13.88
N THR A 477 14.51 -8.25 -15.16
CA THR A 477 14.38 -7.02 -15.95
C THR A 477 12.98 -6.40 -15.84
N LEU A 478 11.92 -7.21 -15.76
CA LEU A 478 10.53 -6.72 -15.73
C LEU A 478 10.08 -6.21 -14.36
N LEU A 479 10.43 -6.90 -13.27
CA LEU A 479 9.98 -6.52 -11.91
C LEU A 479 10.41 -5.10 -11.49
N PRO A 480 11.64 -4.63 -11.79
CA PRO A 480 12.03 -3.26 -11.51
C PRO A 480 11.20 -2.22 -12.25
N ILE A 481 10.79 -2.50 -13.50
CA ILE A 481 9.93 -1.60 -14.29
C ILE A 481 8.55 -1.51 -13.64
N PHE A 482 7.94 -2.65 -13.30
CA PHE A 482 6.66 -2.69 -12.57
C PHE A 482 6.73 -1.96 -11.24
N ARG A 483 7.84 -2.12 -10.50
CA ARG A 483 8.07 -1.41 -9.23
C ARG A 483 8.04 0.11 -9.44
N ASN A 484 8.70 0.62 -10.48
CA ASN A 484 8.73 2.05 -10.74
C ASN A 484 7.36 2.57 -11.18
N ILE A 485 6.63 1.85 -12.04
CA ILE A 485 5.26 2.20 -12.43
C ILE A 485 4.34 2.27 -11.20
N LEU A 486 4.41 1.27 -10.33
CA LEU A 486 3.61 1.24 -9.11
C LEU A 486 3.96 2.38 -8.16
N ALA A 487 5.22 2.79 -8.08
CA ALA A 487 5.66 3.95 -7.31
C ALA A 487 4.96 5.24 -7.78
N VAL A 488 4.95 5.45 -9.10
CA VAL A 488 4.35 6.62 -9.74
C VAL A 488 2.84 6.64 -9.52
N VAL A 489 2.16 5.49 -9.69
CA VAL A 489 0.72 5.37 -9.48
C VAL A 489 0.33 5.66 -8.02
N ILE A 490 1.02 5.03 -7.05
CA ILE A 490 0.77 5.28 -5.63
C ILE A 490 1.03 6.75 -5.29
N GLY A 491 2.11 7.33 -5.82
CA GLY A 491 2.46 8.74 -5.61
C GLY A 491 1.38 9.70 -6.13
N ILE A 492 0.90 9.50 -7.36
CA ILE A 492 -0.16 10.34 -7.96
C ILE A 492 -1.44 10.26 -7.13
N ILE A 493 -1.88 9.05 -6.77
CA ILE A 493 -3.10 8.84 -5.96
C ILE A 493 -2.95 9.53 -4.60
N ALA A 494 -1.82 9.32 -3.91
CA ALA A 494 -1.57 9.93 -2.61
C ALA A 494 -1.59 11.47 -2.69
N ILE A 495 -0.94 12.05 -3.69
CA ILE A 495 -0.94 13.51 -3.93
C ILE A 495 -2.38 14.01 -4.12
N MET A 496 -3.15 13.37 -5.00
CA MET A 496 -4.54 13.78 -5.26
C MET A 496 -5.42 13.68 -4.01
N MET A 497 -5.28 12.63 -3.20
CA MET A 497 -6.02 12.48 -1.96
C MET A 497 -5.64 13.56 -0.92
N VAL A 498 -4.35 13.92 -0.82
CA VAL A 498 -3.90 15.01 0.06
C VAL A 498 -4.46 16.36 -0.40
N LEU A 499 -4.43 16.65 -1.70
CA LEU A 499 -5.01 17.88 -2.26
C LEU A 499 -6.51 17.98 -1.96
N SER A 500 -7.25 16.88 -2.14
CA SER A 500 -8.68 16.82 -1.81
C SER A 500 -8.94 17.06 -0.32
N GLY A 501 -8.11 16.50 0.56
CA GLY A 501 -8.19 16.74 2.00
C GLY A 501 -7.98 18.21 2.40
N LEU A 502 -7.15 18.94 1.64
CA LEU A 502 -6.94 20.38 1.81
C LEU A 502 -8.07 21.25 1.23
N GLY A 503 -9.10 20.63 0.63
CA GLY A 503 -10.21 21.34 0.00
C GLY A 503 -9.91 21.83 -1.41
N ILE A 504 -8.83 21.38 -2.04
CA ILE A 504 -8.53 21.68 -3.44
C ILE A 504 -9.41 20.80 -4.32
N GLU A 505 -10.10 21.41 -5.29
CA GLU A 505 -10.91 20.67 -6.26
C GLU A 505 -10.00 19.83 -7.17
N ILE A 506 -10.08 18.51 -7.02
CA ILE A 506 -9.29 17.56 -7.81
C ILE A 506 -9.96 17.17 -9.14
N GLY A 507 -11.15 17.70 -9.44
CA GLY A 507 -11.89 17.43 -10.69
C GLY A 507 -11.03 17.62 -11.95
N PRO A 508 -10.36 18.78 -12.13
CA PRO A 508 -9.45 19.00 -13.25
C PRO A 508 -8.26 18.03 -13.29
N LEU A 509 -7.71 17.65 -12.13
CA LEU A 509 -6.61 16.69 -12.06
C LEU A 509 -7.07 15.28 -12.45
N ILE A 510 -8.26 14.86 -11.99
CA ILE A 510 -8.88 13.59 -12.39
C ILE A 510 -9.15 13.60 -13.90
N ALA A 511 -9.68 14.69 -14.44
CA ALA A 511 -9.94 14.82 -15.87
C ALA A 511 -8.65 14.70 -16.70
N GLY A 512 -7.58 15.41 -16.30
CA GLY A 512 -6.27 15.33 -16.94
C GLY A 512 -5.64 13.93 -16.84
N ALA A 513 -5.68 13.31 -15.66
CA ALA A 513 -5.23 11.94 -15.45
C ALA A 513 -6.06 10.93 -16.28
N GLY A 514 -7.35 11.21 -16.46
CA GLY A 514 -8.25 10.43 -17.32
C GLY A 514 -7.81 10.43 -18.78
N VAL A 515 -7.47 11.60 -19.35
CA VAL A 515 -6.97 11.71 -20.74
C VAL A 515 -5.67 10.92 -20.92
N VAL A 516 -4.72 11.05 -19.98
CA VAL A 516 -3.47 10.27 -20.00
C VAL A 516 -3.77 8.77 -19.87
N GLY A 517 -4.70 8.39 -18.99
CA GLY A 517 -5.14 7.01 -18.81
C GLY A 517 -5.76 6.41 -20.07
N VAL A 518 -6.57 7.18 -20.80
CA VAL A 518 -7.15 6.77 -22.09
C VAL A 518 -6.05 6.57 -23.14
N ALA A 519 -5.08 7.47 -23.25
CA ALA A 519 -3.97 7.34 -24.18
C ALA A 519 -3.12 6.07 -23.89
N VAL A 520 -2.81 5.81 -22.62
CA VAL A 520 -2.13 4.58 -22.20
C VAL A 520 -3.00 3.35 -22.48
N GLY A 521 -4.31 3.44 -22.26
CA GLY A 521 -5.27 2.38 -22.54
C GLY A 521 -5.30 1.99 -24.02
N PHE A 522 -5.32 2.98 -24.92
CA PHE A 522 -5.21 2.72 -26.36
C PHE A 522 -3.88 2.06 -26.74
N GLY A 523 -2.76 2.50 -26.15
CA GLY A 523 -1.46 1.87 -26.37
C GLY A 523 -1.37 0.41 -25.88
N ALA A 524 -2.10 0.09 -24.80
CA ALA A 524 -2.11 -1.24 -24.19
C ALA A 524 -3.21 -2.17 -24.73
N GLN A 525 -4.10 -1.69 -25.60
CA GLN A 525 -5.29 -2.42 -26.05
C GLN A 525 -4.96 -3.79 -26.64
N THR A 526 -3.91 -3.89 -27.45
CA THR A 526 -3.48 -5.14 -28.08
C THR A 526 -3.01 -6.19 -27.07
N ILE A 527 -2.32 -5.75 -26.00
CA ILE A 527 -1.87 -6.62 -24.92
C ILE A 527 -3.08 -7.19 -24.17
N VAL A 528 -4.06 -6.34 -23.84
CA VAL A 528 -5.28 -6.79 -23.15
C VAL A 528 -6.07 -7.78 -24.03
N LYS A 529 -6.21 -7.47 -25.33
CA LYS A 529 -6.83 -8.38 -26.30
C LYS A 529 -6.13 -9.73 -26.31
N ASP A 530 -4.79 -9.76 -26.40
CA ASP A 530 -4.01 -10.99 -26.41
C ASP A 530 -4.25 -11.84 -25.14
N VAL A 531 -4.23 -11.23 -23.96
CA VAL A 531 -4.41 -11.97 -22.69
C VAL A 531 -5.82 -12.54 -22.59
N ILE A 532 -6.85 -11.74 -22.89
CA ILE A 532 -8.24 -12.18 -22.83
C ILE A 532 -8.50 -13.28 -23.86
N SER A 533 -8.06 -13.11 -25.10
CA SER A 533 -8.18 -14.14 -26.15
C SER A 533 -7.46 -15.42 -25.73
N GLY A 534 -6.26 -15.32 -25.15
CA GLY A 534 -5.52 -16.48 -24.63
C GLY A 534 -6.29 -17.25 -23.57
N ILE A 535 -6.90 -16.55 -22.60
CA ILE A 535 -7.73 -17.18 -21.57
C ILE A 535 -8.90 -17.92 -22.21
N PHE A 536 -9.59 -17.33 -23.18
CA PHE A 536 -10.71 -17.99 -23.87
C PHE A 536 -10.27 -19.22 -24.68
N TYR A 537 -9.16 -19.18 -25.42
CA TYR A 537 -8.66 -20.37 -26.11
C TYR A 537 -8.36 -21.53 -25.15
N LEU A 538 -7.81 -21.22 -23.98
CA LEU A 538 -7.52 -22.22 -22.95
C LEU A 538 -8.80 -22.73 -22.28
N TRP A 539 -9.75 -21.83 -22.00
CA TRP A 539 -11.03 -22.19 -21.38
C TRP A 539 -11.88 -23.06 -22.30
N ASP A 540 -11.97 -22.69 -23.58
CA ASP A 540 -12.69 -23.45 -24.60
C ASP A 540 -11.92 -24.72 -25.03
N ASP A 541 -10.74 -24.97 -24.47
CA ASP A 541 -9.85 -26.09 -24.79
C ASP A 541 -9.66 -26.23 -26.31
N ALA A 542 -9.46 -25.11 -27.01
CA ALA A 542 -9.39 -25.08 -28.48
C ALA A 542 -8.21 -25.92 -29.00
N PHE A 543 -7.10 -25.96 -28.25
CA PHE A 543 -5.91 -26.75 -28.55
C PHE A 543 -5.00 -26.91 -27.33
N ARG A 544 -4.21 -28.00 -27.32
CA ARG A 544 -3.27 -28.37 -26.25
C ARG A 544 -1.83 -28.44 -26.75
N ILE A 545 -0.87 -28.48 -25.82
CA ILE A 545 0.54 -28.74 -26.15
C ILE A 545 0.66 -30.09 -26.85
N GLY A 546 1.36 -30.13 -27.98
CA GLY A 546 1.56 -31.33 -28.80
C GLY A 546 0.54 -31.53 -29.92
N GLU A 547 -0.55 -30.76 -29.97
CA GLU A 547 -1.53 -30.84 -31.05
C GLU A 547 -1.08 -30.04 -32.27
N TYR A 548 -1.41 -30.53 -33.48
CA TYR A 548 -1.16 -29.83 -34.73
C TYR A 548 -2.34 -28.92 -35.06
N ILE A 549 -2.07 -27.62 -35.17
CA ILE A 549 -3.11 -26.63 -35.46
C ILE A 549 -2.78 -25.81 -36.69
N GLU A 550 -3.83 -25.30 -37.33
CA GLU A 550 -3.77 -24.36 -38.43
C GLU A 550 -4.60 -23.12 -38.07
N SER A 551 -3.97 -21.95 -38.16
CA SER A 551 -4.58 -20.67 -37.83
C SER A 551 -4.11 -19.59 -38.82
N GLY A 552 -4.98 -19.26 -39.78
CA GLY A 552 -4.63 -18.38 -40.89
C GLY A 552 -3.40 -18.90 -41.66
N ASN A 553 -2.33 -18.10 -41.68
CA ASN A 553 -1.08 -18.44 -42.37
C ASN A 553 -0.09 -19.26 -41.51
N HIS A 554 -0.43 -19.55 -40.25
CA HIS A 554 0.45 -20.26 -39.33
C HIS A 554 -0.04 -21.70 -39.15
N LYS A 555 0.84 -22.67 -39.40
CA LYS A 555 0.57 -24.10 -39.19
C LYS A 555 1.71 -24.74 -38.43
N GLY A 556 1.41 -25.59 -37.46
CA GLY A 556 2.43 -26.25 -36.69
C GLY A 556 1.93 -26.98 -35.45
N VAL A 557 2.84 -27.73 -34.84
CA VAL A 557 2.62 -28.36 -33.53
C VAL A 557 2.77 -27.29 -32.45
N VAL A 558 1.86 -27.28 -31.49
CA VAL A 558 1.92 -26.38 -30.33
C VAL A 558 3.03 -26.84 -29.38
N GLU A 559 4.11 -26.06 -29.26
CA GLU A 559 5.21 -26.40 -28.34
C GLU A 559 5.01 -25.85 -26.92
N SER A 560 4.57 -24.59 -26.82
CA SER A 560 4.38 -23.93 -25.53
C SER A 560 3.47 -22.72 -25.62
N PHE A 561 2.91 -22.37 -24.47
CA PHE A 561 2.11 -21.16 -24.28
C PHE A 561 2.86 -20.14 -23.42
N SER A 562 2.68 -18.87 -23.75
CA SER A 562 2.98 -17.73 -22.88
C SER A 562 1.67 -17.07 -22.49
N LEU A 563 1.72 -16.04 -21.64
CA LEU A 563 0.52 -15.30 -21.23
C LEU A 563 -0.18 -14.59 -22.40
N ARG A 564 0.57 -14.19 -23.44
CA ARG A 564 0.05 -13.41 -24.60
C ARG A 564 0.10 -14.12 -25.95
N SER A 565 0.78 -15.26 -26.03
CA SER A 565 1.14 -15.86 -27.33
C SER A 565 1.32 -17.37 -27.23
N VAL A 566 1.06 -18.06 -28.34
CA VAL A 566 1.40 -19.47 -28.55
C VAL A 566 2.64 -19.61 -29.42
N LYS A 567 3.45 -20.65 -29.18
CA LYS A 567 4.55 -21.02 -30.07
C LYS A 567 4.20 -22.26 -30.89
N LEU A 568 4.26 -22.13 -32.21
CA LEU A 568 3.92 -23.18 -33.18
C LEU A 568 5.16 -23.60 -33.96
N ARG A 569 5.52 -24.88 -33.89
CA ARG A 569 6.63 -25.46 -34.65
C ARG A 569 6.10 -26.03 -35.96
N HIS A 570 6.50 -25.43 -37.07
CA HIS A 570 6.18 -25.98 -38.38
C HIS A 570 6.94 -27.30 -38.59
N GLN A 571 6.38 -28.25 -39.34
CA GLN A 571 7.05 -29.53 -39.68
C GLN A 571 8.37 -29.35 -40.45
N ARG A 572 8.65 -28.14 -40.95
CA ARG A 572 9.89 -27.77 -41.66
C ARG A 572 10.97 -27.25 -40.70
N GLY A 573 10.68 -27.12 -39.41
CA GLY A 573 11.60 -26.62 -38.38
C GLY A 573 11.36 -25.20 -37.80
N PRO A 574 10.81 -24.20 -38.51
CA PRO A 574 10.69 -22.84 -37.94
C PRO A 574 9.66 -22.77 -36.80
N LEU A 575 9.94 -21.92 -35.81
CA LEU A 575 9.07 -21.64 -34.66
C LEU A 575 8.38 -20.28 -34.82
N ALA A 576 7.08 -20.29 -35.05
CA ALA A 576 6.27 -19.07 -35.08
C ALA A 576 5.79 -18.74 -33.66
N THR A 577 6.00 -17.51 -33.21
CA THR A 577 5.40 -17.00 -31.96
C THR A 577 4.23 -16.09 -32.33
N VAL A 578 3.01 -16.58 -32.14
CA VAL A 578 1.79 -15.90 -32.59
C VAL A 578 1.04 -15.34 -31.38
N PRO A 579 0.79 -14.02 -31.30
CA PRO A 579 -0.06 -13.43 -30.28
C PRO A 579 -1.50 -13.95 -30.38
N PHE A 580 -2.15 -14.22 -29.26
CA PHE A 580 -3.51 -14.77 -29.26
C PHE A 580 -4.53 -13.84 -29.93
N GLY A 581 -4.37 -12.52 -29.80
CA GLY A 581 -5.27 -11.54 -30.42
C GLY A 581 -5.17 -11.49 -31.95
N ALA A 582 -4.14 -12.14 -32.53
CA ALA A 582 -3.91 -12.27 -33.97
C ALA A 582 -4.11 -13.72 -34.48
N LEU A 583 -4.37 -14.68 -33.59
CA LEU A 583 -4.48 -16.10 -33.95
C LEU A 583 -5.74 -16.36 -34.78
N GLY A 584 -6.90 -15.86 -34.34
CA GLY A 584 -8.17 -15.94 -35.09
C GLY A 584 -8.82 -17.32 -35.02
N ALA A 585 -9.44 -17.77 -36.10
CA ALA A 585 -10.05 -19.10 -36.16
C ALA A 585 -8.96 -20.19 -36.19
N VAL A 586 -9.06 -21.16 -35.28
CA VAL A 586 -8.10 -22.26 -35.15
C VAL A 586 -8.77 -23.56 -35.61
N ASN A 587 -8.15 -24.21 -36.58
CA ASN A 587 -8.49 -25.56 -37.01
C ASN A 587 -7.55 -26.55 -36.32
N ASN A 588 -8.10 -27.38 -35.43
CA ASN A 588 -7.36 -28.44 -34.77
C ASN A 588 -7.38 -29.70 -35.63
N MET A 589 -6.21 -30.19 -36.04
CA MET A 589 -6.08 -31.37 -36.89
C MET A 589 -5.89 -32.67 -36.10
N ASN A 590 -5.83 -32.58 -34.77
CA ASN A 590 -5.54 -33.70 -33.87
C ASN A 590 -6.74 -34.19 -33.04
N ARG A 591 -7.94 -33.61 -33.20
CA ARG A 591 -9.13 -33.98 -32.42
C ARG A 591 -10.10 -34.89 -33.17
N ASP A 592 -10.71 -35.78 -32.39
CA ASP A 592 -11.77 -36.73 -32.77
C ASP A 592 -11.44 -37.68 -33.92
N TRP A 593 -11.45 -37.18 -35.16
CA TRP A 593 -11.16 -37.93 -36.37
C TRP A 593 -10.59 -37.03 -37.47
N ALA A 594 -9.75 -37.61 -38.31
CA ALA A 594 -9.23 -36.94 -39.49
C ALA A 594 -9.67 -37.69 -40.76
N ILE A 595 -10.22 -36.93 -41.71
CA ILE A 595 -10.69 -37.46 -43.00
C ILE A 595 -9.70 -37.04 -44.07
N ASP A 596 -9.14 -38.01 -44.76
CA ASP A 596 -8.35 -37.76 -45.96
C ASP A 596 -9.17 -38.04 -47.22
N LYS A 597 -9.03 -37.15 -48.20
CA LYS A 597 -9.68 -37.26 -49.51
C LYS A 597 -8.60 -37.50 -50.54
N ILE A 598 -8.67 -38.65 -51.19
CA ILE A 598 -7.72 -39.06 -52.24
C ILE A 598 -8.47 -38.99 -53.57
N ILE A 599 -7.91 -38.27 -54.54
CA ILE A 599 -8.45 -38.18 -55.90
C ILE A 599 -7.56 -39.04 -56.79
N LEU A 600 -8.15 -40.02 -57.46
CA LEU A 600 -7.47 -40.85 -58.45
C LEU A 600 -7.98 -40.49 -59.84
N LYS A 601 -7.08 -40.43 -60.81
CA LYS A 601 -7.41 -40.16 -62.22
C LYS A 601 -7.24 -41.44 -63.02
N VAL A 602 -8.34 -42.00 -63.52
CA VAL A 602 -8.34 -43.23 -64.33
C VAL A 602 -8.82 -42.93 -65.75
N THR A 603 -8.51 -43.81 -66.70
CA THR A 603 -8.90 -43.62 -68.11
C THR A 603 -10.41 -43.83 -68.32
N TYR A 604 -10.95 -43.32 -69.43
CA TYR A 604 -12.39 -43.37 -69.73
C TYR A 604 -12.93 -44.77 -70.03
N ASP A 605 -12.06 -45.67 -70.46
CA ASP A 605 -12.33 -47.09 -70.72
C ASP A 605 -12.37 -47.95 -69.45
N THR A 606 -12.02 -47.38 -68.29
CA THR A 606 -11.98 -48.12 -67.03
C THR A 606 -13.39 -48.50 -66.53
N ASP A 607 -13.60 -49.79 -66.22
CA ASP A 607 -14.83 -50.26 -65.55
C ASP A 607 -14.90 -49.79 -64.08
N LEU A 608 -15.76 -48.80 -63.83
CA LEU A 608 -15.99 -48.22 -62.50
C LEU A 608 -16.53 -49.25 -61.49
N ALA A 609 -17.29 -50.26 -61.92
CA ALA A 609 -17.80 -51.31 -61.03
C ALA A 609 -16.69 -52.27 -60.61
N LYS A 610 -15.77 -52.61 -61.52
CA LYS A 610 -14.53 -53.36 -61.19
C LYS A 610 -13.65 -52.56 -60.23
N THR A 611 -13.40 -51.28 -60.52
CA THR A 611 -12.60 -50.38 -59.66
C THR A 611 -13.17 -50.27 -58.25
N LYS A 612 -14.50 -50.15 -58.11
CA LYS A 612 -15.17 -50.12 -56.80
C LYS A 612 -14.96 -51.41 -55.99
N ARG A 613 -14.97 -52.58 -56.64
CA ARG A 613 -14.71 -53.88 -55.99
C ARG A 613 -13.27 -53.96 -55.49
N ILE A 614 -12.30 -53.61 -56.34
CA ILE A 614 -10.87 -53.63 -55.99
C ILE A 614 -10.58 -52.68 -54.82
N ILE A 615 -11.13 -51.46 -54.84
CA ILE A 615 -10.95 -50.50 -53.75
C ILE A 615 -11.56 -51.02 -52.44
N LYS A 616 -12.69 -51.73 -52.50
CA LYS A 616 -13.30 -52.36 -51.33
C LYS A 616 -12.40 -53.47 -50.77
N GLU A 617 -11.78 -54.28 -51.63
CA GLU A 617 -10.81 -55.30 -51.22
C GLU A 617 -9.56 -54.69 -50.57
N ILE A 618 -9.03 -53.59 -51.12
CA ILE A 618 -7.91 -52.85 -50.51
C ILE A 618 -8.31 -52.30 -49.14
N GLY A 619 -9.53 -51.75 -49.02
CA GLY A 619 -10.07 -51.32 -47.73
C GLY A 619 -10.14 -52.46 -46.71
N GLN A 620 -10.42 -53.70 -47.14
CA GLN A 620 -10.39 -54.87 -46.28
C GLN A 620 -8.96 -55.25 -45.89
N ARG A 621 -8.02 -55.28 -46.85
CA ARG A 621 -6.59 -55.55 -46.57
C ARG A 621 -6.00 -54.56 -45.56
N LEU A 622 -6.40 -53.29 -45.63
CA LEU A 622 -5.99 -52.26 -44.65
C LEU A 622 -6.55 -52.52 -43.24
N LEU A 623 -7.69 -53.22 -43.12
CA LEU A 623 -8.25 -53.63 -41.83
C LEU A 623 -7.70 -54.98 -41.34
N ASP A 624 -7.15 -55.79 -42.24
CA ASP A 624 -6.54 -57.07 -41.90
C ASP A 624 -5.09 -56.88 -41.38
N ASP A 625 -4.45 -55.75 -41.71
CA ASP A 625 -3.13 -55.38 -41.20
C ASP A 625 -3.20 -55.00 -39.70
N PRO A 626 -2.56 -55.77 -38.79
CA PRO A 626 -2.63 -55.55 -37.35
C PRO A 626 -2.03 -54.20 -36.91
N GLU A 627 -1.15 -53.58 -37.69
CA GLU A 627 -0.56 -52.27 -37.36
C GLU A 627 -1.49 -51.10 -37.76
N LEU A 628 -2.24 -51.22 -38.86
CA LEU A 628 -3.04 -50.14 -39.43
C LEU A 628 -4.49 -50.16 -38.95
N ALA A 629 -5.07 -51.35 -38.77
CA ALA A 629 -6.48 -51.52 -38.41
C ALA A 629 -6.91 -50.74 -37.15
N PRO A 630 -6.11 -50.69 -36.05
CA PRO A 630 -6.50 -49.95 -34.85
C PRO A 630 -6.65 -48.43 -35.04
N ASN A 631 -6.08 -47.90 -36.13
CA ASN A 631 -6.02 -46.47 -36.42
C ASN A 631 -7.03 -46.04 -37.51
N ILE A 632 -7.78 -46.97 -38.07
CA ILE A 632 -8.81 -46.70 -39.09
C ILE A 632 -10.20 -46.70 -38.43
N ILE A 633 -10.93 -45.58 -38.54
CA ILE A 633 -12.32 -45.45 -38.06
C ILE A 633 -13.30 -45.85 -39.17
N GLN A 634 -13.08 -45.33 -40.38
CA GLN A 634 -13.80 -45.72 -41.58
C GLN A 634 -12.78 -46.08 -42.65
N THR A 635 -12.83 -47.33 -43.12
CA THR A 635 -11.91 -47.83 -44.14
C THR A 635 -12.08 -47.09 -45.49
N LEU A 636 -11.11 -47.30 -46.37
CA LEU A 636 -11.07 -46.74 -47.71
C LEU A 636 -12.36 -47.03 -48.47
N LYS A 637 -13.10 -45.97 -48.80
CA LYS A 637 -14.35 -46.06 -49.54
C LYS A 637 -14.34 -45.16 -50.76
N MET A 638 -14.64 -45.74 -51.93
CA MET A 638 -14.95 -44.97 -53.14
C MET A 638 -16.28 -44.24 -52.94
N LYS A 639 -16.25 -42.91 -53.00
CA LYS A 639 -17.45 -42.06 -52.93
C LYS A 639 -18.17 -41.99 -54.28
N GLY A 640 -17.43 -42.18 -55.37
CA GLY A 640 -17.95 -42.17 -56.73
C GLY A 640 -17.02 -41.39 -57.67
N VAL A 641 -17.52 -41.11 -58.86
CA VAL A 641 -16.91 -40.15 -59.79
C VAL A 641 -17.19 -38.75 -59.26
N GLU A 642 -16.15 -37.96 -59.06
CA GLU A 642 -16.23 -36.56 -58.65
C GLU A 642 -16.49 -35.66 -59.85
N GLN A 643 -15.72 -35.86 -60.92
CA GLN A 643 -15.87 -35.15 -62.18
C GLN A 643 -15.24 -35.95 -63.34
N PHE A 644 -15.72 -35.67 -64.55
CA PHE A 644 -15.09 -36.11 -65.80
C PHE A 644 -14.16 -34.99 -66.28
N GLY A 645 -12.85 -35.20 -66.20
CA GLY A 645 -11.84 -34.24 -66.65
C GLY A 645 -11.41 -34.49 -68.10
N ASP A 646 -10.67 -33.56 -68.70
CA ASP A 646 -10.36 -33.56 -70.15
C ASP A 646 -9.76 -34.87 -70.69
N PHE A 647 -9.03 -35.62 -69.87
CA PHE A 647 -8.37 -36.88 -70.24
C PHE A 647 -8.57 -38.00 -69.21
N ALA A 648 -9.37 -37.78 -68.16
CA ALA A 648 -9.49 -38.72 -67.04
C ALA A 648 -10.86 -38.68 -66.37
N ILE A 649 -11.32 -39.83 -65.88
CA ILE A 649 -12.38 -39.90 -64.87
C ILE A 649 -11.73 -39.70 -63.49
N GLU A 650 -12.13 -38.66 -62.76
CA GLU A 650 -11.64 -38.40 -61.41
C GLU A 650 -12.51 -39.11 -60.38
N ILE A 651 -11.94 -40.13 -59.73
CA ILE A 651 -12.59 -40.92 -58.69
C ILE A 651 -12.17 -40.39 -57.33
N ARG A 652 -13.16 -40.09 -56.48
CA ARG A 652 -12.92 -39.67 -55.10
C ARG A 652 -12.98 -40.86 -54.14
N LEU A 653 -11.92 -41.00 -53.37
CA LEU A 653 -11.80 -41.90 -52.23
C LEU A 653 -11.77 -41.09 -50.94
N ALA A 654 -12.34 -41.66 -49.89
CA ALA A 654 -12.23 -41.11 -48.55
C ALA A 654 -11.87 -42.20 -47.55
N ILE A 655 -11.03 -41.85 -46.59
CA ILE A 655 -10.68 -42.67 -45.43
C ILE A 655 -10.76 -41.80 -44.18
N THR A 656 -11.33 -42.35 -43.10
CA THR A 656 -11.39 -41.67 -41.80
C THR A 656 -10.52 -42.42 -40.83
N THR A 657 -9.56 -41.72 -40.23
CA THR A 657 -8.53 -42.31 -39.36
C THR A 657 -8.46 -41.56 -38.05
N LYS A 658 -7.80 -42.18 -37.06
CA LYS A 658 -7.41 -41.47 -35.86
C LYS A 658 -6.43 -40.34 -36.23
N PRO A 659 -6.53 -39.17 -35.58
CA PRO A 659 -5.65 -38.05 -35.89
C PRO A 659 -4.16 -38.41 -35.73
N GLY A 660 -3.30 -37.85 -36.58
CA GLY A 660 -1.86 -38.14 -36.62
C GLY A 660 -1.44 -39.28 -37.57
N GLU A 661 -2.29 -40.29 -37.76
CA GLU A 661 -1.95 -41.49 -38.55
C GLU A 661 -2.33 -41.40 -40.03
N VAL A 662 -3.09 -40.36 -40.38
CA VAL A 662 -3.61 -40.11 -41.73
C VAL A 662 -2.54 -40.26 -42.81
N SER A 663 -1.36 -39.67 -42.60
CA SER A 663 -0.27 -39.67 -43.58
C SER A 663 0.36 -41.05 -43.77
N VAL A 664 0.42 -41.86 -42.71
CA VAL A 664 0.94 -43.23 -42.77
C VAL A 664 -0.04 -44.10 -43.56
N ILE A 665 -1.31 -44.07 -43.17
CA ILE A 665 -2.37 -44.87 -43.80
C ILE A 665 -2.58 -44.45 -45.27
N ARG A 666 -2.55 -43.14 -45.58
CA ARG A 666 -2.63 -42.64 -46.96
C ARG A 666 -1.53 -43.21 -47.84
N ARG A 667 -0.27 -43.21 -47.36
CA ARG A 667 0.88 -43.71 -48.13
C ARG A 667 0.74 -45.21 -48.41
N ASN A 668 0.32 -46.00 -47.42
CA ASN A 668 0.08 -47.43 -47.60
C ASN A 668 -1.10 -47.71 -48.53
N ALA A 669 -2.21 -46.98 -48.38
CA ALA A 669 -3.35 -47.10 -49.27
C ALA A 669 -2.99 -46.79 -50.73
N LEU A 670 -2.24 -45.71 -50.99
CA LEU A 670 -1.78 -45.35 -52.34
C LEU A 670 -0.85 -46.43 -52.95
N ALA A 671 0.04 -47.02 -52.15
CA ALA A 671 0.90 -48.11 -52.60
C ALA A 671 0.09 -49.36 -53.00
N MET A 672 -0.88 -49.77 -52.16
CA MET A 672 -1.76 -50.90 -52.44
C MET A 672 -2.67 -50.64 -53.66
N ILE A 673 -3.18 -49.41 -53.81
CA ILE A 673 -3.98 -49.01 -54.99
C ILE A 673 -3.15 -49.16 -56.26
N LYS A 674 -1.91 -48.66 -56.28
CA LYS A 674 -1.04 -48.78 -57.45
C LYS A 674 -0.84 -50.25 -57.84
N GLN A 675 -0.46 -51.09 -56.89
CA GLN A 675 -0.22 -52.52 -57.15
C GLN A 675 -1.49 -53.23 -57.66
N ALA A 676 -2.63 -53.00 -57.03
CA ALA A 676 -3.87 -53.65 -57.42
C ALA A 676 -4.40 -53.18 -58.79
N PHE A 677 -4.14 -51.92 -59.16
CA PHE A 677 -4.50 -51.39 -60.47
C PHE A 677 -3.62 -51.98 -61.57
N ASP A 678 -2.32 -52.12 -61.33
CA ASP A 678 -1.37 -52.76 -62.24
C ASP A 678 -1.74 -54.24 -62.48
N GLU A 679 -2.17 -54.98 -61.45
CA GLU A 679 -2.60 -56.40 -61.55
C GLU A 679 -3.93 -56.60 -62.30
N ASN A 680 -4.78 -55.58 -62.35
CA ASN A 680 -6.15 -55.65 -62.88
C ASN A 680 -6.34 -54.94 -64.22
N ASP A 681 -5.24 -54.52 -64.86
CA ASP A 681 -5.23 -53.79 -66.14
C ASP A 681 -6.03 -52.48 -66.07
N ILE A 682 -5.90 -51.76 -64.94
CA ILE A 682 -6.50 -50.43 -64.76
C ILE A 682 -5.40 -49.39 -64.88
N HIS A 683 -5.50 -48.55 -65.90
CA HIS A 683 -4.49 -47.53 -66.16
C HIS A 683 -4.83 -46.19 -65.49
N PHE A 684 -3.81 -45.60 -64.87
CA PHE A 684 -3.89 -44.19 -64.50
C PHE A 684 -3.92 -43.33 -65.76
N ALA A 685 -4.79 -42.33 -65.77
CA ALA A 685 -4.88 -41.43 -66.90
C ALA A 685 -3.68 -40.48 -66.93
N PHE A 686 -2.98 -40.47 -68.05
CA PHE A 686 -1.96 -39.48 -68.36
C PHE A 686 -2.50 -38.53 -69.44
N PRO A 687 -2.10 -37.25 -69.44
CA PRO A 687 -2.48 -36.33 -70.52
C PRO A 687 -2.07 -36.92 -71.87
N THR A 688 -3.06 -37.30 -72.69
CA THR A 688 -2.83 -37.88 -74.01
C THR A 688 -3.16 -36.83 -75.06
N VAL A 689 -2.18 -36.50 -75.90
CA VAL A 689 -2.35 -35.57 -77.02
C VAL A 689 -2.52 -36.38 -78.29
N GLN A 690 -3.71 -36.36 -78.89
CA GLN A 690 -3.90 -36.91 -80.23
C GLN A 690 -3.34 -35.92 -81.26
N VAL A 691 -2.27 -36.32 -81.94
CA VAL A 691 -1.71 -35.56 -83.07
C VAL A 691 -2.41 -36.07 -84.34
N ALA A 692 -3.25 -35.23 -84.94
CA ALA A 692 -3.87 -35.56 -86.22
C ALA A 692 -2.81 -35.64 -87.32
N SER A 693 -2.84 -36.69 -88.13
CA SER A 693 -2.07 -36.79 -89.37
C SER A 693 -2.55 -35.73 -90.37
N GLU A 694 -1.65 -35.19 -91.19
CA GLU A 694 -1.89 -34.11 -92.17
C GLU A 694 -3.13 -34.32 -93.06
N LYS A 695 -3.51 -35.57 -93.31
CA LYS A 695 -4.72 -35.93 -94.09
C LYS A 695 -6.03 -35.65 -93.36
N ASP A 696 -6.06 -35.81 -92.04
CA ASP A 696 -7.27 -35.58 -91.23
C ASP A 696 -7.42 -34.10 -90.84
N ALA A 697 -6.31 -33.37 -90.73
CA ALA A 697 -6.29 -31.91 -90.53
C ALA A 697 -6.93 -31.16 -91.72
N ALA A 698 -6.66 -31.60 -92.95
CA ALA A 698 -7.27 -31.03 -94.15
C ALA A 698 -8.79 -31.27 -94.23
N ALA A 699 -9.26 -32.44 -93.80
CA ALA A 699 -10.68 -32.78 -93.78
C ALA A 699 -11.44 -32.02 -92.67
N ALA A 700 -10.82 -31.81 -91.50
CA ALA A 700 -11.40 -31.01 -90.41
C ALA A 700 -11.44 -29.51 -90.75
N ALA A 701 -10.39 -28.97 -91.36
CA ALA A 701 -10.34 -27.58 -91.82
C ALA A 701 -11.40 -27.30 -92.91
N ALA A 702 -11.60 -28.23 -93.84
CA ALA A 702 -12.66 -28.10 -94.84
C ALA A 702 -14.07 -28.08 -94.21
N ARG A 703 -14.31 -28.89 -93.18
CA ARG A 703 -15.60 -28.89 -92.46
C ARG A 703 -15.84 -27.60 -91.68
N GLN A 704 -14.83 -27.07 -90.99
CA GLN A 704 -14.94 -25.79 -90.26
C GLN A 704 -15.20 -24.59 -91.19
N VAL A 705 -14.57 -24.56 -92.36
CA VAL A 705 -14.81 -23.51 -93.37
C VAL A 705 -16.23 -23.62 -93.93
N ILE A 706 -16.75 -24.82 -94.12
CA ILE A 706 -18.15 -25.03 -94.55
C ILE A 706 -19.11 -24.59 -93.45
N GLU A 707 -18.88 -24.94 -92.18
CA GLU A 707 -19.73 -24.53 -91.06
C GLU A 707 -19.75 -23.00 -90.86
N MET A 708 -18.60 -22.32 -90.90
CA MET A 708 -18.54 -20.86 -90.82
C MET A 708 -19.24 -20.18 -92.00
N ARG A 709 -19.14 -20.75 -93.20
CA ARG A 709 -19.82 -20.22 -94.39
C ARG A 709 -21.33 -20.43 -94.30
N THR A 710 -21.79 -21.54 -93.74
CA THR A 710 -23.22 -21.83 -93.56
C THR A 710 -23.84 -20.95 -92.47
N ALA A 711 -23.15 -20.76 -91.35
CA ALA A 711 -23.56 -19.85 -90.28
C ALA A 711 -23.54 -18.37 -90.71
N GLY A 712 -22.61 -17.98 -91.58
CA GLY A 712 -22.56 -16.63 -92.17
C GLY A 712 -23.74 -16.35 -93.12
N ILE A 713 -24.15 -17.35 -93.90
CA ILE A 713 -25.28 -17.21 -94.85
C ILE A 713 -26.63 -17.14 -94.12
N GLU A 714 -26.81 -17.88 -93.01
CA GLU A 714 -28.03 -17.79 -92.19
C GLU A 714 -28.14 -16.46 -91.42
N GLY A 715 -27.00 -15.87 -91.01
CA GLY A 715 -26.97 -14.55 -90.37
C GLY A 715 -27.30 -13.38 -91.30
N GLU A 716 -26.93 -13.46 -92.58
CA GLU A 716 -27.24 -12.41 -93.58
C GLU A 716 -28.68 -12.48 -94.10
N GLN A 717 -29.39 -13.61 -94.00
CA GLN A 717 -30.79 -13.73 -94.42
C GLN A 717 -31.84 -13.31 -93.37
N GLN A 718 -31.44 -13.08 -92.10
CA GLN A 718 -32.34 -12.58 -91.05
C GLN A 718 -32.22 -11.08 -90.77
N ALA A 719 -31.33 -10.35 -91.46
CA ALA A 719 -31.10 -8.92 -91.28
C ALA A 719 -31.36 -8.06 -92.53
N GLY A 720 -32.14 -8.58 -93.50
CA GLY A 720 -32.57 -7.90 -94.72
C GLY A 720 -34.04 -7.52 -94.73
#